data_AF-A0A1H6JBW1-F1
#
_entry.id   AF-A0A1H6JBW1-F1
#
_cell.length_a   1.000
_cell.length_b   1.000
_cell.length_c   1.000
_cell.angle_alpha   90.00
_cell.angle_beta   90.00
_cell.angle_gamma   90.00
#
_symmetry.space_group_name_H-M   'P 1'
#
loop_
_entity.id
_entity.type
_entity.pdbx_description
1 polymer ?
#
loop_
_entity_poly.entity_id
_entity_poly.type
_entity_poly.pdbx_seq_one_letter_code
_entity_poly.pdbx_strand_id
1 'polypeptide(L)'
;MASFETDTTDDAGNARRGTIHTPHGDVQTPAFFPVVNFIGGPNEKSGGIWSRLRNHLFGEPEFQGAMFQAMSFLDFNITPESLENWRSKPIHNHFTDHKPVKPYHSQPENFTKPLFVDSGGFKLLNSDTFGDPPTEGGDDNEWAIYTNPESILDLQLDYGADIIATLDYPIPPNLNDEETTQRMEDSIDSAIRCLELLEDQSDPPAVYVAIHGHDYETINWYVGTFLDRATHIDKSFEGFAIGSLVPLRTNVEMLVDIVQGAKDAIPADRKNDLGLHLFGISGKFTALLTLLGADSFDSSSYMQAAQFKKFINREIGVSDEKFVRNPNASTHDLGDFGVDVDRTADARWVADWSKFTADQIPDDWGCQCPACEHLRRIGFEQLQVTMYDSESYDPDGKYMKSDFYALMSYHNFCVYQDEMNYVRELINDGDGKLLEYVAKMARNDVGNIKRALKRATVRDRELAQQLRERGYNRLTADQSDAEQERLDLDIPVDDQEISLEHTPEDFNILQRKDYQVGDERVLLVLPCSQTKPYSNSRTHRVVADATAEWSSKIHKVTVSGMYGPVPEQYESLSQIKSYEYVLTNAEKQRKQLVADRLVSYLEEYGSQFDAIVGYATSKTYRTIIEQAFSEYGNGVVLPKDPKMRALTEHFRATNLEELSEHLNDVLPSTPPQ
;
A
#
# COMPACT_ATOMS: atom_id res chain seq x y z
N MET A 1 -4.85 -19.81 19.81
CA MET A 1 -5.45 -18.53 19.37
C MET A 1 -4.36 -17.58 18.96
N ALA A 2 -4.32 -17.27 17.67
CA ALA A 2 -3.43 -16.27 17.14
C ALA A 2 -3.84 -14.86 17.60
N SER A 3 -2.86 -13.97 17.74
CA SER A 3 -3.08 -12.57 18.12
C SER A 3 -1.89 -11.71 17.72
N PHE A 4 -2.10 -10.40 17.63
CA PHE A 4 -1.03 -9.42 17.52
C PHE A 4 -0.99 -8.53 18.77
N GLU A 5 0.19 -8.39 19.37
CA GLU A 5 0.41 -7.54 20.54
C GLU A 5 1.54 -6.55 20.26
N THR A 6 1.36 -5.29 20.66
CA THR A 6 2.46 -4.30 20.66
C THR A 6 3.25 -4.43 21.95
N ASP A 7 4.55 -4.72 21.83
CA ASP A 7 5.47 -4.90 22.96
C ASP A 7 6.03 -3.55 23.42
N THR A 8 6.58 -2.77 22.48
CA THR A 8 7.18 -1.45 22.74
C THR A 8 6.99 -0.54 21.54
N THR A 9 6.98 0.77 21.76
CA THR A 9 6.95 1.79 20.71
C THR A 9 8.26 2.58 20.74
N ASP A 10 8.70 3.10 19.59
CA ASP A 10 9.80 4.05 19.56
C ASP A 10 9.31 5.44 20.04
N ASP A 11 10.18 6.25 20.62
CA ASP A 11 9.90 7.63 21.03
C ASP A 11 9.80 8.59 19.82
N ALA A 12 10.18 8.12 18.62
CA ALA A 12 10.12 8.90 17.39
C ALA A 12 9.47 8.14 16.22
N GLY A 13 8.59 8.84 15.49
CA GLY A 13 7.74 8.25 14.46
C GLY A 13 6.64 7.36 15.02
N ASN A 14 6.16 6.42 14.20
CA ASN A 14 5.07 5.49 14.51
C ASN A 14 5.55 4.03 14.59
N ALA A 15 6.87 3.82 14.67
CA ALA A 15 7.46 2.49 14.75
C ALA A 15 7.16 1.81 16.09
N ARG A 16 7.05 0.50 16.03
CA ARG A 16 6.84 -0.34 17.19
C ARG A 16 7.44 -1.72 17.00
N ARG A 17 7.74 -2.36 18.12
CA ARG A 17 7.90 -3.80 18.20
C ARG A 17 6.59 -4.42 18.65
N GLY A 18 6.32 -5.58 18.09
CA GLY A 18 5.21 -6.41 18.51
C GLY A 18 5.50 -7.87 18.26
N THR A 19 4.54 -8.68 18.67
CA THR A 19 4.59 -10.12 18.52
C THR A 19 3.32 -10.60 17.85
N ILE A 20 3.46 -11.32 16.74
CA ILE A 20 2.37 -12.12 16.17
C ILE A 20 2.46 -13.50 16.79
N HIS A 21 1.52 -13.82 17.67
CA HIS A 21 1.39 -15.15 18.27
C HIS A 21 0.73 -16.10 17.28
N THR A 22 1.35 -17.25 17.04
CA THR A 22 0.79 -18.29 16.15
C THR A 22 0.97 -19.69 16.74
N PRO A 23 0.19 -20.70 16.28
CA PRO A 23 0.34 -22.08 16.74
C PRO A 23 1.76 -22.65 16.60
N HIS A 24 2.48 -22.28 15.54
CA HIS A 24 3.85 -22.77 15.28
C HIS A 24 4.95 -21.81 15.77
N GLY A 25 4.61 -20.86 16.65
CA GLY A 25 5.54 -19.99 17.34
C GLY A 25 5.32 -18.50 17.09
N ASP A 26 6.08 -17.69 17.81
CA ASP A 26 5.94 -16.23 17.76
C ASP A 26 6.77 -15.63 16.62
N VAL A 27 6.23 -14.60 15.96
CA VAL A 27 6.96 -13.77 15.00
C VAL A 27 7.17 -12.38 15.58
N GLN A 28 8.43 -11.97 15.72
CA GLN A 28 8.80 -10.66 16.23
C GLN A 28 8.76 -9.61 15.11
N THR A 29 7.96 -8.56 15.30
CA THR A 29 7.83 -7.43 14.38
C THR A 29 8.75 -6.26 14.78
N PRO A 30 9.23 -5.44 13.82
CA PRO A 30 9.01 -5.53 12.37
C PRO A 30 9.58 -6.81 11.75
N ALA A 31 8.80 -7.55 10.96
CA ALA A 31 9.18 -8.89 10.47
C ALA A 31 9.39 -8.95 8.95
N PHE A 32 10.30 -9.81 8.48
CA PHE A 32 10.42 -10.15 7.06
C PHE A 32 10.03 -11.62 6.84
N PHE A 33 8.98 -11.83 6.04
CA PHE A 33 8.54 -13.13 5.57
C PHE A 33 9.13 -13.39 4.17
N PRO A 34 10.19 -14.20 4.02
CA PRO A 34 10.62 -14.60 2.69
C PRO A 34 9.48 -15.37 2.01
N VAL A 35 9.17 -14.98 0.77
CA VAL A 35 8.24 -15.78 -0.04
C VAL A 35 8.95 -17.08 -0.41
N VAL A 36 8.43 -18.21 0.06
CA VAL A 36 8.99 -19.55 -0.15
C VAL A 36 7.98 -20.39 -0.88
N ASN A 37 8.39 -21.01 -1.99
CA ASN A 37 7.56 -22.03 -2.60
C ASN A 37 7.83 -23.41 -1.96
N PHE A 38 6.81 -23.96 -1.32
CA PHE A 38 6.82 -25.30 -0.76
C PHE A 38 6.44 -26.36 -1.82
N ILE A 39 5.54 -26.01 -2.74
CA ILE A 39 5.02 -26.87 -3.80
C ILE A 39 5.73 -26.58 -5.13
N GLY A 40 6.91 -27.16 -5.31
CA GLY A 40 7.73 -26.99 -6.52
C GLY A 40 7.69 -28.18 -7.50
N GLY A 41 6.84 -29.16 -7.25
CA GLY A 41 6.69 -30.38 -8.03
C GLY A 41 5.81 -31.41 -7.30
N PRO A 42 5.75 -32.65 -7.78
CA PRO A 42 4.80 -33.66 -7.26
C PRO A 42 5.15 -34.16 -5.85
N ASN A 43 6.33 -33.82 -5.32
CA ASN A 43 6.77 -34.23 -3.98
C ASN A 43 7.76 -33.23 -3.36
N GLU A 44 8.13 -33.47 -2.12
CA GLU A 44 8.92 -32.62 -1.22
C GLU A 44 10.36 -32.42 -1.71
N LYS A 45 10.86 -33.36 -2.52
CA LYS A 45 12.19 -33.34 -3.14
C LYS A 45 12.24 -32.53 -4.44
N SER A 46 11.09 -32.18 -4.98
CA SER A 46 10.98 -31.45 -6.25
C SER A 46 11.02 -29.93 -6.02
N GLY A 47 11.27 -29.17 -7.10
CA GLY A 47 11.29 -27.70 -7.04
C GLY A 47 12.65 -27.03 -7.26
N GLY A 48 13.66 -27.78 -7.72
CA GLY A 48 14.96 -27.22 -8.14
C GLY A 48 15.60 -26.35 -7.06
N ILE A 49 15.73 -25.06 -7.35
CA ILE A 49 16.26 -24.02 -6.45
C ILE A 49 15.53 -23.97 -5.09
N TRP A 50 14.20 -24.11 -5.08
CA TRP A 50 13.39 -24.03 -3.85
C TRP A 50 13.69 -25.19 -2.90
N SER A 51 13.80 -26.41 -3.44
CA SER A 51 14.16 -27.59 -2.66
C SER A 51 15.54 -27.43 -2.01
N ARG A 52 16.50 -26.80 -2.71
CA ARG A 52 17.84 -26.55 -2.17
C ARG A 52 17.83 -25.43 -1.13
N LEU A 53 17.09 -24.36 -1.36
CA LEU A 53 16.97 -23.24 -0.41
C LEU A 53 16.33 -23.67 0.91
N ARG A 54 15.28 -24.51 0.89
CA ARG A 54 14.61 -25.00 2.11
C ARG A 54 15.58 -25.70 3.06
N ASN A 55 16.57 -26.43 2.54
CA ASN A 55 17.61 -27.08 3.37
C ASN A 55 18.49 -26.10 4.15
N HIS A 56 18.51 -24.83 3.73
CA HIS A 56 19.22 -23.76 4.43
C HIS A 56 18.28 -22.97 5.34
N LEU A 57 17.12 -22.56 4.83
CA LEU A 57 16.18 -21.72 5.59
C LEU A 57 15.62 -22.40 6.83
N PHE A 58 15.25 -23.69 6.76
CA PHE A 58 14.61 -24.36 7.90
C PHE A 58 15.53 -24.49 9.13
N GLY A 59 16.84 -24.52 8.90
CA GLY A 59 17.85 -24.56 9.97
C GLY A 59 18.42 -23.20 10.36
N GLU A 60 17.98 -22.11 9.73
CA GLU A 60 18.49 -20.76 10.00
C GLU A 60 17.86 -20.21 11.30
N PRO A 61 18.65 -19.90 12.35
CA PRO A 61 18.13 -19.43 13.62
C PRO A 61 17.25 -18.18 13.50
N GLU A 62 17.62 -17.26 12.60
CA GLU A 62 16.92 -15.99 12.41
C GLU A 62 15.67 -16.11 11.51
N PHE A 63 15.39 -17.30 10.97
CA PHE A 63 14.19 -17.56 10.17
C PHE A 63 12.96 -17.70 11.09
N GLN A 64 12.12 -16.67 11.07
CA GLN A 64 10.94 -16.57 11.95
C GLN A 64 9.66 -17.12 11.34
N GLY A 65 9.60 -17.33 10.02
CA GLY A 65 8.39 -17.76 9.31
C GLY A 65 8.53 -17.53 7.81
N ALA A 66 7.64 -18.11 7.01
CA ALA A 66 7.62 -17.94 5.56
C ALA A 66 6.26 -17.46 5.07
N MET A 67 6.28 -16.67 3.99
CA MET A 67 5.09 -16.43 3.20
C MET A 67 5.00 -17.47 2.07
N PHE A 68 3.82 -18.05 1.88
CA PHE A 68 3.52 -18.98 0.82
C PHE A 68 2.34 -18.48 0.01
N GLN A 69 2.44 -18.49 -1.31
CA GLN A 69 1.33 -18.13 -2.17
C GLN A 69 0.47 -19.38 -2.43
N ALA A 70 -0.80 -19.37 -2.04
CA ALA A 70 -1.67 -20.56 -2.10
C ALA A 70 -1.74 -21.20 -3.50
N MET A 71 -1.73 -20.35 -4.52
CA MET A 71 -1.82 -20.72 -5.95
C MET A 71 -0.44 -20.83 -6.63
N SER A 72 0.64 -21.03 -5.86
CA SER A 72 1.98 -21.19 -6.45
C SER A 72 2.06 -22.42 -7.36
N PHE A 73 1.26 -23.45 -7.10
CA PHE A 73 1.25 -24.72 -7.85
C PHE A 73 0.97 -24.53 -9.35
N LEU A 74 0.34 -23.43 -9.78
CA LEU A 74 0.13 -23.10 -11.19
C LEU A 74 1.42 -22.76 -11.94
N ASP A 75 2.48 -22.37 -11.24
CA ASP A 75 3.79 -22.08 -11.87
C ASP A 75 4.63 -23.34 -12.10
N PHE A 76 4.19 -24.47 -11.53
CA PHE A 76 4.87 -25.75 -11.57
C PHE A 76 3.93 -26.72 -12.29
N ASN A 77 4.45 -27.67 -13.06
CA ASN A 77 3.62 -28.64 -13.79
C ASN A 77 2.94 -29.65 -12.83
N ILE A 78 2.11 -29.16 -11.91
CA ILE A 78 1.36 -29.87 -10.88
C ILE A 78 0.01 -30.24 -11.48
N THR A 79 -0.39 -31.49 -11.32
CA THR A 79 -1.73 -31.96 -11.66
C THR A 79 -2.67 -31.81 -10.47
N PRO A 80 -4.00 -31.77 -10.68
CA PRO A 80 -4.98 -31.80 -9.58
C PRO A 80 -4.73 -32.95 -8.58
N GLU A 81 -4.48 -34.17 -9.08
CA GLU A 81 -4.13 -35.33 -8.25
C GLU A 81 -2.87 -35.11 -7.39
N SER A 82 -1.86 -34.44 -7.95
CA SER A 82 -0.65 -34.11 -7.19
C SER A 82 -0.92 -33.05 -6.13
N LEU A 83 -1.82 -32.09 -6.42
CA LEU A 83 -2.24 -31.07 -5.47
C LEU A 83 -3.04 -31.67 -4.31
N GLU A 84 -3.90 -32.65 -4.56
CA GLU A 84 -4.61 -33.38 -3.50
C GLU A 84 -3.65 -34.02 -2.49
N ASN A 85 -2.52 -34.57 -2.94
CA ASN A 85 -1.48 -35.06 -2.03
C ASN A 85 -0.93 -33.93 -1.14
N TRP A 86 -0.69 -32.74 -1.69
CA TRP A 86 -0.25 -31.58 -0.91
C TRP A 86 -1.32 -31.08 0.07
N ARG A 87 -2.60 -31.11 -0.31
CA ARG A 87 -3.75 -30.75 0.54
C ARG A 87 -4.10 -31.80 1.59
N SER A 88 -3.65 -33.05 1.42
CA SER A 88 -3.99 -34.17 2.32
C SER A 88 -3.49 -34.00 3.77
N LYS A 89 -2.54 -33.09 4.00
CA LYS A 89 -2.02 -32.73 5.32
C LYS A 89 -1.31 -31.37 5.27
N PRO A 90 -1.18 -30.68 6.42
CA PRO A 90 -0.43 -29.43 6.53
C PRO A 90 0.99 -29.47 5.96
N ILE A 91 1.48 -28.33 5.47
CA ILE A 91 2.85 -28.19 4.92
C ILE A 91 3.91 -28.59 5.95
N HIS A 92 3.75 -28.24 7.23
CA HIS A 92 4.65 -28.67 8.31
C HIS A 92 4.79 -30.19 8.37
N ASN A 93 3.69 -30.93 8.15
CA ASN A 93 3.69 -32.39 8.16
C ASN A 93 4.28 -33.02 6.89
N HIS A 94 4.34 -32.29 5.77
CA HIS A 94 5.10 -32.72 4.58
C HIS A 94 6.60 -32.61 4.82
N PHE A 95 7.03 -31.59 5.54
CA PHE A 95 8.45 -31.32 5.79
C PHE A 95 8.96 -31.80 7.16
N THR A 96 8.19 -32.60 7.89
CA THR A 96 8.64 -33.30 9.11
C THR A 96 9.28 -34.64 8.74
N ASP A 97 10.53 -34.85 9.19
CA ASP A 97 11.36 -36.03 8.93
C ASP A 97 11.46 -36.40 7.43
N HIS A 98 11.38 -35.38 6.57
CA HIS A 98 11.33 -35.56 5.12
C HIS A 98 12.69 -36.00 4.57
N LYS A 99 12.67 -36.87 3.55
CA LYS A 99 13.92 -37.46 3.04
C LYS A 99 14.73 -36.41 2.27
N PRO A 100 16.07 -36.42 2.38
CA PRO A 100 16.91 -35.56 1.57
C PRO A 100 16.69 -35.81 0.07
N VAL A 101 16.94 -34.78 -0.73
CA VAL A 101 16.87 -34.84 -2.21
C VAL A 101 17.72 -35.99 -2.73
N LYS A 102 18.93 -36.17 -2.17
CA LYS A 102 19.83 -37.28 -2.49
C LYS A 102 20.18 -38.08 -1.23
N PRO A 103 20.31 -39.42 -1.30
CA PRO A 103 20.53 -40.27 -0.12
C PRO A 103 21.80 -39.98 0.69
N TYR A 104 22.78 -39.32 0.07
CA TYR A 104 24.07 -38.98 0.67
C TYR A 104 24.15 -37.53 1.19
N HIS A 105 23.09 -36.74 1.06
CA HIS A 105 23.00 -35.46 1.76
C HIS A 105 22.58 -35.68 3.21
N SER A 106 22.97 -34.75 4.08
CA SER A 106 22.48 -34.70 5.46
C SER A 106 20.95 -34.65 5.48
N GLN A 107 20.38 -35.20 6.55
CA GLN A 107 18.96 -35.07 6.83
C GLN A 107 18.60 -33.57 6.88
N PRO A 108 17.62 -33.10 6.09
CA PRO A 108 17.19 -31.71 6.17
C PRO A 108 16.49 -31.44 7.51
N GLU A 109 16.58 -30.20 7.96
CA GLU A 109 15.82 -29.72 9.12
C GLU A 109 14.32 -29.72 8.83
N ASN A 110 13.51 -29.87 9.88
CA ASN A 110 12.06 -29.86 9.77
C ASN A 110 11.53 -28.42 9.60
N PHE A 111 10.44 -28.24 8.85
CA PHE A 111 9.73 -26.96 8.85
C PHE A 111 8.83 -26.86 10.09
N THR A 112 9.22 -26.01 11.03
CA THR A 112 8.52 -25.82 12.31
C THR A 112 8.06 -24.38 12.54
N LYS A 113 8.34 -23.49 11.60
CA LYS A 113 8.10 -22.05 11.74
C LYS A 113 6.70 -21.68 11.24
N PRO A 114 6.15 -20.54 11.69
CA PRO A 114 4.90 -19.97 11.20
C PRO A 114 4.80 -19.90 9.67
N LEU A 115 3.64 -20.29 9.15
CA LEU A 115 3.30 -20.25 7.73
C LEU A 115 2.23 -19.17 7.47
N PHE A 116 2.62 -18.11 6.76
CA PHE A 116 1.70 -17.08 6.28
C PHE A 116 1.27 -17.39 4.85
N VAL A 117 0.00 -17.72 4.62
CA VAL A 117 -0.51 -18.06 3.28
C VAL A 117 -1.24 -16.88 2.64
N ASP A 118 -0.65 -16.35 1.58
CA ASP A 118 -1.28 -15.39 0.66
C ASP A 118 -2.33 -16.09 -0.20
N SER A 119 -3.52 -15.48 -0.35
CA SER A 119 -4.65 -15.99 -1.12
C SER A 119 -4.30 -16.16 -2.61
N GLY A 120 -3.39 -15.34 -3.13
CA GLY A 120 -2.97 -15.37 -4.53
C GLY A 120 -4.02 -14.78 -5.50
N GLY A 121 -4.83 -13.82 -5.05
CA GLY A 121 -5.90 -13.17 -5.83
C GLY A 121 -5.43 -12.65 -7.20
N PHE A 122 -4.18 -12.19 -7.30
CA PHE A 122 -3.60 -11.77 -8.59
C PHE A 122 -3.56 -12.88 -9.65
N LYS A 123 -3.29 -14.13 -9.26
CA LYS A 123 -3.29 -15.26 -10.20
C LYS A 123 -4.69 -15.73 -10.53
N LEU A 124 -5.58 -15.70 -9.54
CA LEU A 124 -6.97 -16.09 -9.68
C LEU A 124 -7.66 -15.24 -10.75
N LEU A 125 -7.48 -13.91 -10.71
CA LEU A 125 -8.07 -12.98 -11.69
C LEU A 125 -7.46 -13.05 -13.09
N ASN A 126 -6.22 -13.52 -13.21
CA ASN A 126 -5.54 -13.64 -14.50
C ASN A 126 -5.66 -15.05 -15.11
N SER A 127 -6.51 -15.91 -14.54
CA SER A 127 -6.64 -17.30 -14.95
C SER A 127 -8.08 -17.73 -15.15
N ASP A 128 -8.40 -18.26 -16.34
CA ASP A 128 -9.70 -18.88 -16.65
C ASP A 128 -9.82 -20.31 -16.09
N THR A 129 -8.93 -20.74 -15.19
CA THR A 129 -8.79 -22.14 -14.76
C THR A 129 -9.91 -22.60 -13.81
N PHE A 130 -10.37 -21.72 -12.92
CA PHE A 130 -11.23 -22.10 -11.80
C PHE A 130 -12.69 -21.70 -12.02
N GLY A 131 -12.93 -20.43 -12.35
CA GLY A 131 -14.29 -19.90 -12.52
C GLY A 131 -15.12 -19.92 -11.25
N ASP A 132 -16.43 -19.73 -11.41
CA ASP A 132 -17.42 -19.70 -10.33
C ASP A 132 -17.81 -21.12 -9.88
N PRO A 133 -18.25 -21.30 -8.62
CA PRO A 133 -18.78 -22.57 -8.16
C PRO A 133 -20.01 -23.02 -8.96
N PRO A 134 -20.22 -24.34 -9.17
CA PRO A 134 -21.37 -24.83 -9.91
C PRO A 134 -22.68 -24.53 -9.17
N THR A 135 -23.73 -24.19 -9.93
CA THR A 135 -25.10 -24.15 -9.41
C THR A 135 -25.56 -25.53 -8.95
N GLU A 136 -26.51 -25.63 -8.02
CA GLU A 136 -26.98 -26.90 -7.43
C GLU A 136 -27.16 -28.03 -8.48
N GLY A 137 -26.36 -29.09 -8.36
CA GLY A 137 -26.38 -30.26 -9.25
C GLY A 137 -25.49 -30.18 -10.49
N GLY A 138 -24.66 -29.13 -10.64
CA GLY A 138 -23.59 -29.06 -11.64
C GLY A 138 -22.35 -29.89 -11.25
N ASP A 139 -21.52 -30.21 -12.24
CA ASP A 139 -20.26 -30.93 -12.04
C ASP A 139 -19.14 -29.97 -11.60
N ASP A 140 -18.25 -30.44 -10.72
CA ASP A 140 -17.07 -29.68 -10.30
C ASP A 140 -16.07 -29.48 -11.45
N ASN A 141 -15.26 -28.41 -11.37
CA ASN A 141 -14.11 -28.26 -12.25
C ASN A 141 -13.00 -29.27 -11.91
N GLU A 142 -11.98 -29.40 -12.79
CA GLU A 142 -10.91 -30.38 -12.60
C GLU A 142 -10.09 -30.20 -11.30
N TRP A 143 -10.14 -29.02 -10.68
CA TRP A 143 -9.35 -28.67 -9.51
C TRP A 143 -10.14 -28.69 -8.20
N ALA A 144 -11.48 -28.71 -8.27
CA ALA A 144 -12.39 -28.44 -7.15
C ALA A 144 -11.98 -27.18 -6.35
N ILE A 145 -11.57 -26.13 -7.06
CA ILE A 145 -11.20 -24.82 -6.50
C ILE A 145 -11.95 -23.76 -7.31
N TYR A 146 -12.57 -22.80 -6.63
CA TYR A 146 -13.37 -21.73 -7.26
C TYR A 146 -12.89 -20.34 -6.87
N THR A 147 -13.31 -19.33 -7.64
CA THR A 147 -13.00 -17.93 -7.39
C THR A 147 -13.91 -17.34 -6.31
N ASN A 148 -13.85 -17.89 -5.10
CA ASN A 148 -14.64 -17.43 -3.95
C ASN A 148 -13.87 -17.55 -2.62
N PRO A 149 -14.29 -16.82 -1.57
CA PRO A 149 -13.63 -16.87 -0.26
C PRO A 149 -13.57 -18.28 0.34
N GLU A 150 -14.62 -19.08 0.19
CA GLU A 150 -14.70 -20.45 0.71
C GLU A 150 -13.58 -21.34 0.17
N SER A 151 -13.42 -21.43 -1.15
CA SER A 151 -12.43 -22.34 -1.75
C SER A 151 -11.00 -21.94 -1.41
N ILE A 152 -10.74 -20.64 -1.34
CA ILE A 152 -9.40 -20.12 -1.05
C ILE A 152 -9.07 -20.30 0.43
N LEU A 153 -10.03 -20.05 1.32
CA LEU A 153 -9.88 -20.33 2.75
C LEU A 153 -9.63 -21.82 2.98
N ASP A 154 -10.42 -22.71 2.37
CA ASP A 154 -10.22 -24.15 2.46
C ASP A 154 -8.82 -24.57 2.02
N LEU A 155 -8.33 -23.99 0.93
CA LEU A 155 -6.96 -24.24 0.45
C LEU A 155 -5.90 -23.78 1.46
N GLN A 156 -6.08 -22.60 2.07
CA GLN A 156 -5.18 -22.08 3.11
C GLN A 156 -5.19 -22.96 4.36
N LEU A 157 -6.37 -23.44 4.79
CA LEU A 157 -6.54 -24.33 5.93
C LEU A 157 -5.96 -25.73 5.66
N ASP A 158 -6.14 -26.29 4.46
CA ASP A 158 -5.54 -27.57 4.04
C ASP A 158 -4.00 -27.53 4.13
N TYR A 159 -3.41 -26.39 3.77
CA TYR A 159 -1.96 -26.18 3.91
C TYR A 159 -1.50 -26.00 5.37
N GLY A 160 -2.43 -25.82 6.31
CA GLY A 160 -2.15 -25.56 7.72
C GLY A 160 -1.57 -24.16 7.95
N ALA A 161 -2.17 -23.15 7.32
CA ALA A 161 -1.79 -21.76 7.54
C ALA A 161 -1.87 -21.37 9.03
N ASP A 162 -0.86 -20.66 9.50
CA ASP A 162 -0.84 -20.00 10.81
C ASP A 162 -1.39 -18.58 10.72
N ILE A 163 -1.15 -17.94 9.58
CA ILE A 163 -1.59 -16.60 9.22
C ILE A 163 -2.15 -16.70 7.80
N ILE A 164 -3.30 -16.09 7.52
CA ILE A 164 -3.88 -16.01 6.18
C ILE A 164 -4.05 -14.56 5.75
N ALA A 165 -3.88 -14.31 4.46
CA ALA A 165 -4.38 -13.09 3.83
C ALA A 165 -5.72 -13.40 3.18
N THR A 166 -6.72 -12.54 3.37
CA THR A 166 -8.04 -12.74 2.75
C THR A 166 -7.95 -12.71 1.22
N LEU A 167 -8.92 -13.33 0.54
CA LEU A 167 -9.05 -13.20 -0.91
C LEU A 167 -9.25 -11.74 -1.28
N ASP A 168 -8.43 -11.25 -2.22
CA ASP A 168 -8.46 -9.89 -2.72
C ASP A 168 -8.64 -9.84 -4.24
N TYR A 169 -9.07 -8.68 -4.72
CA TYR A 169 -9.20 -8.38 -6.14
C TYR A 169 -8.22 -7.25 -6.51
N PRO A 170 -6.96 -7.57 -6.84
CA PRO A 170 -5.96 -6.57 -7.14
C PRO A 170 -6.39 -5.58 -8.21
N ILE A 171 -5.96 -4.34 -8.03
CA ILE A 171 -6.25 -3.20 -8.91
C ILE A 171 -5.05 -2.97 -9.82
N PRO A 172 -5.05 -3.45 -11.08
CA PRO A 172 -4.04 -3.11 -12.07
C PRO A 172 -4.03 -1.62 -12.43
N PRO A 173 -2.89 -1.11 -12.96
CA PRO A 173 -2.81 0.24 -13.50
C PRO A 173 -3.80 0.45 -14.65
N ASN A 174 -4.39 1.64 -14.73
CA ASN A 174 -5.34 2.08 -15.78
C ASN A 174 -6.74 1.43 -15.74
N LEU A 175 -7.14 0.83 -14.62
CA LEU A 175 -8.56 0.55 -14.38
C LEU A 175 -9.36 1.85 -14.31
N ASN A 176 -10.61 1.81 -14.78
CA ASN A 176 -11.53 2.92 -14.57
C ASN A 176 -11.97 2.98 -13.09
N ASP A 177 -12.41 4.14 -12.64
CA ASP A 177 -12.77 4.37 -11.23
C ASP A 177 -13.92 3.47 -10.73
N GLU A 178 -14.88 3.16 -11.61
CA GLU A 178 -16.04 2.32 -11.27
C GLU A 178 -15.61 0.87 -11.01
N GLU A 179 -14.83 0.28 -11.91
CA GLU A 179 -14.29 -1.06 -11.75
C GLU A 179 -13.29 -1.14 -10.60
N THR A 180 -12.49 -0.08 -10.39
CA THR A 180 -11.60 0.04 -9.23
C THR A 180 -12.39 0.00 -7.92
N THR A 181 -13.49 0.76 -7.85
CA THR A 181 -14.37 0.77 -6.68
C THR A 181 -15.02 -0.58 -6.47
N GLN A 182 -15.55 -1.20 -7.54
CA GLN A 182 -16.18 -2.52 -7.45
C GLN A 182 -15.21 -3.58 -6.92
N ARG A 183 -13.96 -3.63 -7.40
CA ARG A 183 -12.96 -4.60 -6.89
C ARG A 183 -12.64 -4.39 -5.41
N MET A 184 -12.58 -3.13 -4.95
CA MET A 184 -12.38 -2.84 -3.53
C MET A 184 -13.57 -3.34 -2.70
N GLU A 185 -14.79 -3.10 -3.18
CA GLU A 185 -16.03 -3.60 -2.56
C GLU A 185 -16.07 -5.13 -2.50
N ASP A 186 -15.79 -5.82 -3.61
CA ASP A 186 -15.76 -7.29 -3.68
C ASP A 186 -14.72 -7.90 -2.74
N SER A 187 -13.58 -7.22 -2.58
CA SER A 187 -12.53 -7.63 -1.64
C SER A 187 -12.95 -7.43 -0.18
N ILE A 188 -13.65 -6.34 0.14
CA ILE A 188 -14.22 -6.09 1.47
C ILE A 188 -15.22 -7.20 1.81
N ASP A 189 -16.13 -7.50 0.90
CA ASP A 189 -17.14 -8.53 1.09
C ASP A 189 -16.50 -9.92 1.23
N SER A 190 -15.45 -10.19 0.47
CA SER A 190 -14.66 -11.43 0.59
C SER A 190 -13.95 -11.56 1.94
N ALA A 191 -13.40 -10.46 2.46
CA ALA A 191 -12.77 -10.44 3.77
C ALA A 191 -13.79 -10.65 4.90
N ILE A 192 -14.95 -9.99 4.83
CA ILE A 192 -16.07 -10.20 5.77
C ILE A 192 -16.49 -11.66 5.76
N ARG A 193 -16.70 -12.23 4.57
CA ARG A 193 -17.09 -13.63 4.41
C ARG A 193 -16.06 -14.60 4.99
N CYS A 194 -14.78 -14.31 4.82
CA CYS A 194 -13.70 -15.09 5.43
C CYS A 194 -13.79 -15.10 6.96
N LEU A 195 -14.07 -13.95 7.58
CA LEU A 195 -14.22 -13.86 9.04
C LEU A 195 -15.44 -14.65 9.53
N GLU A 196 -16.58 -14.57 8.84
CA GLU A 196 -17.79 -15.36 9.15
C GLU A 196 -17.51 -16.87 9.13
N LEU A 197 -16.79 -17.35 8.10
CA LEU A 197 -16.44 -18.77 7.97
C LEU A 197 -15.52 -19.27 9.11
N LEU A 198 -14.81 -18.35 9.78
CA LEU A 198 -13.88 -18.66 10.86
C LEU A 198 -14.49 -18.48 12.27
N GLU A 199 -15.73 -18.01 12.41
CA GLU A 199 -16.36 -17.81 13.73
C GLU A 199 -16.51 -19.11 14.53
N ASP A 200 -16.87 -20.21 13.85
CA ASP A 200 -17.10 -21.51 14.48
C ASP A 200 -15.82 -22.37 14.63
N GLN A 201 -14.67 -21.88 14.16
CA GLN A 201 -13.40 -22.59 14.25
C GLN A 201 -12.81 -22.49 15.65
N SER A 202 -12.34 -23.60 16.22
CA SER A 202 -11.80 -23.63 17.59
C SER A 202 -10.39 -23.03 17.71
N ASP A 203 -9.56 -23.15 16.68
CA ASP A 203 -8.20 -22.59 16.63
C ASP A 203 -7.92 -22.03 15.23
N PRO A 204 -8.60 -20.93 14.85
CA PRO A 204 -8.45 -20.33 13.53
C PRO A 204 -7.07 -19.69 13.37
N PRO A 205 -6.57 -19.58 12.11
CA PRO A 205 -5.35 -18.82 11.82
C PRO A 205 -5.53 -17.33 12.16
N ALA A 206 -4.41 -16.62 12.26
CA ALA A 206 -4.42 -15.16 12.28
C ALA A 206 -4.93 -14.63 10.93
N VAL A 207 -5.80 -13.61 10.94
CA VAL A 207 -6.36 -13.06 9.72
C VAL A 207 -5.78 -11.68 9.45
N TYR A 208 -5.13 -11.55 8.29
CA TYR A 208 -4.72 -10.28 7.71
C TYR A 208 -5.65 -9.92 6.56
N VAL A 209 -6.38 -8.83 6.72
CA VAL A 209 -7.33 -8.36 5.71
C VAL A 209 -6.56 -7.70 4.58
N ALA A 210 -6.63 -8.27 3.39
CA ALA A 210 -5.98 -7.73 2.21
C ALA A 210 -6.70 -6.46 1.74
N ILE A 211 -5.96 -5.37 1.61
CA ILE A 211 -6.47 -4.04 1.24
C ILE A 211 -5.60 -3.40 0.16
N HIS A 212 -6.15 -2.46 -0.60
CA HIS A 212 -5.45 -1.79 -1.69
C HIS A 212 -5.59 -0.27 -1.63
N GLY A 213 -4.64 0.44 -2.20
CA GLY A 213 -4.71 1.89 -2.40
C GLY A 213 -3.62 2.40 -3.32
N HIS A 214 -3.90 3.51 -3.99
CA HIS A 214 -2.96 4.20 -4.88
C HIS A 214 -2.58 5.59 -4.36
N ASP A 215 -3.21 6.02 -3.27
CA ASP A 215 -3.02 7.29 -2.59
C ASP A 215 -3.50 7.16 -1.13
N TYR A 216 -3.30 8.24 -0.36
CA TYR A 216 -3.67 8.30 1.05
C TYR A 216 -5.18 8.14 1.27
N GLU A 217 -6.00 8.77 0.44
CA GLU A 217 -7.45 8.84 0.62
C GLU A 217 -8.14 7.52 0.28
N THR A 218 -7.71 6.85 -0.77
CA THR A 218 -8.27 5.57 -1.24
C THR A 218 -8.03 4.49 -0.21
N ILE A 219 -6.80 4.34 0.29
CA ILE A 219 -6.49 3.35 1.32
C ILE A 219 -7.19 3.68 2.64
N ASN A 220 -7.31 4.97 2.98
CA ASN A 220 -7.99 5.40 4.21
C ASN A 220 -9.48 5.06 4.17
N TRP A 221 -10.13 5.35 3.03
CA TRP A 221 -11.53 4.98 2.78
C TRP A 221 -11.72 3.46 2.83
N TYR A 222 -10.81 2.69 2.24
CA TYR A 222 -10.90 1.23 2.20
C TYR A 222 -10.86 0.67 3.64
N VAL A 223 -9.84 1.04 4.42
CA VAL A 223 -9.70 0.59 5.81
C VAL A 223 -10.93 1.00 6.65
N GLY A 224 -11.37 2.25 6.53
CA GLY A 224 -12.54 2.74 7.27
C GLY A 224 -13.81 1.98 6.91
N THR A 225 -14.07 1.78 5.61
CA THR A 225 -15.26 1.07 5.13
C THR A 225 -15.28 -0.39 5.58
N PHE A 226 -14.15 -1.08 5.50
CA PHE A 226 -14.02 -2.45 6.00
C PHE A 226 -14.32 -2.52 7.51
N LEU A 227 -13.70 -1.65 8.31
CA LEU A 227 -13.89 -1.62 9.75
C LEU A 227 -15.35 -1.37 10.13
N ASP A 228 -16.01 -0.43 9.46
CA ASP A 228 -17.41 -0.10 9.70
C ASP A 228 -18.34 -1.29 9.40
N ARG A 229 -18.10 -2.00 8.28
CA ARG A 229 -18.91 -3.19 7.92
C ARG A 229 -18.62 -4.42 8.80
N ALA A 230 -17.38 -4.56 9.27
CA ALA A 230 -16.97 -5.65 10.14
C ALA A 230 -17.43 -5.49 11.61
N THR A 231 -18.08 -4.38 11.98
CA THR A 231 -18.52 -4.10 13.36
C THR A 231 -19.46 -5.15 13.97
N HIS A 232 -20.14 -5.94 13.15
CA HIS A 232 -21.10 -6.97 13.57
C HIS A 232 -20.52 -8.39 13.62
N ILE A 233 -19.24 -8.55 13.27
CA ILE A 233 -18.58 -9.85 13.21
C ILE A 233 -17.92 -10.13 14.57
N ASP A 234 -18.22 -11.29 15.16
CA ASP A 234 -17.70 -11.66 16.48
C ASP A 234 -16.21 -12.07 16.40
N LYS A 235 -15.79 -12.58 15.24
CA LYS A 235 -14.40 -12.97 14.97
C LYS A 235 -13.49 -11.75 14.82
N SER A 236 -12.46 -11.68 15.66
CA SER A 236 -11.35 -10.72 15.51
C SER A 236 -10.42 -11.09 14.35
N PHE A 237 -9.77 -10.07 13.81
CA PHE A 237 -8.67 -10.15 12.86
C PHE A 237 -7.46 -9.39 13.43
N GLU A 238 -6.26 -9.78 12.99
CA GLU A 238 -4.99 -9.39 13.63
C GLU A 238 -4.22 -8.33 12.83
N GLY A 239 -4.65 -8.00 11.61
CA GLY A 239 -4.02 -6.93 10.85
C GLY A 239 -4.58 -6.68 9.46
N PHE A 240 -3.97 -5.72 8.78
CA PHE A 240 -4.20 -5.43 7.37
C PHE A 240 -2.95 -5.75 6.56
N ALA A 241 -3.13 -6.30 5.36
CA ALA A 241 -2.06 -6.55 4.40
C ALA A 241 -2.27 -5.69 3.15
N ILE A 242 -1.37 -4.71 2.94
CA ILE A 242 -1.49 -3.72 1.88
C ILE A 242 -0.90 -4.27 0.57
N GLY A 243 -1.78 -4.54 -0.38
CA GLY A 243 -1.49 -5.01 -1.73
C GLY A 243 -1.23 -3.90 -2.75
N SER A 244 -1.00 -4.29 -4.00
CA SER A 244 -0.75 -3.40 -5.15
C SER A 244 0.47 -2.45 -5.05
N LEU A 245 1.38 -2.68 -4.10
CA LEU A 245 2.55 -1.83 -3.88
C LEU A 245 3.71 -2.10 -4.85
N VAL A 246 3.79 -3.30 -5.43
CA VAL A 246 4.94 -3.71 -6.29
C VAL A 246 5.13 -2.82 -7.52
N PRO A 247 4.08 -2.45 -8.30
CA PRO A 247 4.21 -1.48 -9.39
C PRO A 247 4.61 -0.09 -8.91
N LEU A 248 4.26 0.27 -7.67
CA LEU A 248 4.44 1.59 -7.08
C LEU A 248 5.77 1.75 -6.33
N ARG A 249 6.54 0.67 -6.15
CA ARG A 249 7.78 0.66 -5.34
C ARG A 249 8.87 1.64 -5.81
N THR A 250 8.79 2.13 -7.04
CA THR A 250 9.69 3.18 -7.58
C THR A 250 9.23 4.59 -7.22
N ASN A 251 7.95 4.77 -6.87
CA ASN A 251 7.38 6.00 -6.34
C ASN A 251 7.29 5.91 -4.81
N VAL A 252 8.39 6.25 -4.15
CA VAL A 252 8.51 6.13 -2.69
C VAL A 252 7.57 7.08 -1.92
N GLU A 253 7.16 8.21 -2.50
CA GLU A 253 6.19 9.13 -1.87
C GLU A 253 4.80 8.51 -1.81
N MET A 254 4.40 7.81 -2.87
CA MET A 254 3.13 7.10 -2.88
C MET A 254 3.10 5.98 -1.83
N LEU A 255 4.21 5.27 -1.63
CA LEU A 255 4.30 4.30 -0.53
C LEU A 255 4.11 4.95 0.85
N VAL A 256 4.69 6.15 1.05
CA VAL A 256 4.52 6.92 2.29
C VAL A 256 3.06 7.31 2.49
N ASP A 257 2.43 7.85 1.46
CA ASP A 257 1.02 8.28 1.49
C ASP A 257 0.09 7.10 1.80
N ILE A 258 0.33 5.93 1.18
CA ILE A 258 -0.48 4.73 1.42
C ILE A 258 -0.31 4.21 2.85
N VAL A 259 0.91 4.12 3.37
CA VAL A 259 1.15 3.62 4.74
C VAL A 259 0.56 4.57 5.78
N GLN A 260 0.74 5.89 5.63
CA GLN A 260 0.14 6.87 6.52
C GLN A 260 -1.39 6.85 6.43
N GLY A 261 -1.96 6.73 5.23
CA GLY A 261 -3.42 6.67 5.03
C GLY A 261 -4.06 5.46 5.72
N ALA A 262 -3.43 4.28 5.58
CA ALA A 262 -3.88 3.06 6.26
C ALA A 262 -3.78 3.20 7.78
N LYS A 263 -2.65 3.68 8.30
CA LYS A 263 -2.42 3.84 9.74
C LYS A 263 -3.38 4.85 10.38
N ASP A 264 -3.66 5.95 9.68
CA ASP A 264 -4.55 7.00 10.15
C ASP A 264 -6.02 6.58 10.14
N ALA A 265 -6.41 5.64 9.27
CA ALA A 265 -7.76 5.09 9.24
C ALA A 265 -8.04 4.14 10.42
N ILE A 266 -7.01 3.54 11.02
CA ILE A 266 -7.18 2.62 12.15
C ILE A 266 -7.59 3.41 13.42
N PRO A 267 -8.73 3.05 14.05
CA PRO A 267 -9.20 3.65 15.30
C PRO A 267 -8.17 3.56 16.42
N ALA A 268 -8.09 4.60 17.25
CA ALA A 268 -7.04 4.73 18.27
C ALA A 268 -7.01 3.58 19.29
N ASP A 269 -8.17 2.99 19.61
CA ASP A 269 -8.31 1.82 20.48
C ASP A 269 -7.87 0.51 19.84
N ARG A 270 -7.85 0.45 18.50
CA ARG A 270 -7.37 -0.70 17.70
C ARG A 270 -5.95 -0.51 17.15
N LYS A 271 -5.28 0.60 17.48
CA LYS A 271 -3.95 0.88 16.95
C LYS A 271 -2.90 -0.11 17.44
N ASN A 272 -3.07 -0.69 18.63
CA ASN A 272 -2.06 -1.54 19.29
C ASN A 272 -2.23 -3.04 19.04
N ASP A 273 -3.38 -3.48 18.54
CA ASP A 273 -3.75 -4.89 18.33
C ASP A 273 -3.92 -5.26 16.84
N LEU A 274 -3.83 -4.27 15.93
CA LEU A 274 -3.82 -4.49 14.49
C LEU A 274 -2.44 -4.24 13.89
N GLY A 275 -1.85 -5.26 13.29
CA GLY A 275 -0.60 -5.18 12.52
C GLY A 275 -0.80 -4.64 11.10
N LEU A 276 0.23 -4.00 10.53
CA LEU A 276 0.30 -3.60 9.13
C LEU A 276 1.37 -4.39 8.38
N HIS A 277 0.94 -5.22 7.43
CA HIS A 277 1.81 -5.97 6.53
C HIS A 277 1.87 -5.28 5.16
N LEU A 278 3.06 -5.15 4.55
CA LEU A 278 3.23 -4.56 3.22
C LEU A 278 3.66 -5.61 2.19
N PHE A 279 2.80 -5.86 1.21
CA PHE A 279 3.06 -6.90 0.22
C PHE A 279 4.17 -6.53 -0.77
N GLY A 280 5.14 -7.43 -0.95
CA GLY A 280 6.18 -7.36 -1.99
C GLY A 280 7.22 -6.26 -1.78
N ILE A 281 7.34 -5.73 -0.56
CA ILE A 281 8.30 -4.68 -0.19
C ILE A 281 9.49 -5.28 0.56
N SER A 282 10.70 -4.85 0.23
CA SER A 282 11.93 -5.29 0.91
C SER A 282 13.07 -4.30 0.68
N GLY A 283 14.15 -4.48 1.45
CA GLY A 283 15.38 -3.72 1.29
C GLY A 283 15.25 -2.28 1.76
N LYS A 284 15.82 -1.33 1.00
CA LYS A 284 16.04 0.06 1.45
C LYS A 284 14.84 0.82 2.01
N PHE A 285 13.62 0.43 1.68
CA PHE A 285 12.42 1.13 2.13
C PHE A 285 11.90 0.63 3.47
N THR A 286 12.30 -0.56 3.94
CA THR A 286 11.68 -1.20 5.10
C THR A 286 11.89 -0.41 6.39
N ALA A 287 13.08 0.17 6.62
CA ALA A 287 13.34 1.01 7.79
C ALA A 287 12.46 2.27 7.82
N LEU A 288 12.31 2.96 6.68
CA LEU A 288 11.42 4.12 6.56
C LEU A 288 9.95 3.73 6.77
N LEU A 289 9.48 2.67 6.11
CA LEU A 289 8.06 2.29 6.20
C LEU A 289 7.73 1.76 7.59
N THR A 290 8.69 1.12 8.27
CA THR A 290 8.60 0.77 9.69
C THR A 290 8.47 2.03 10.56
N LEU A 291 9.29 3.06 10.32
CA LEU A 291 9.19 4.35 11.01
C LEU A 291 7.80 4.96 10.87
N LEU A 292 7.08 4.69 9.77
CA LEU A 292 5.72 5.13 9.51
C LEU A 292 4.63 4.20 10.08
N GLY A 293 5.01 3.06 10.66
CA GLY A 293 4.10 2.16 11.38
C GLY A 293 3.81 0.82 10.69
N ALA A 294 4.58 0.43 9.67
CA ALA A 294 4.54 -0.93 9.12
C ALA A 294 5.18 -1.95 10.07
N ASP A 295 4.55 -3.12 10.22
CA ASP A 295 4.93 -4.17 11.17
C ASP A 295 5.50 -5.42 10.49
N SER A 296 5.23 -5.64 9.21
CA SER A 296 5.85 -6.76 8.50
C SER A 296 5.87 -6.56 6.99
N PHE A 297 6.73 -7.34 6.34
CA PHE A 297 7.03 -7.25 4.92
C PHE A 297 7.23 -8.64 4.35
N ASP A 298 6.93 -8.85 3.08
CA ASP A 298 7.34 -10.03 2.33
C ASP A 298 8.03 -9.65 1.01
N SER A 299 8.82 -10.59 0.47
CA SER A 299 9.39 -10.42 -0.86
C SER A 299 9.91 -11.72 -1.42
N SER A 300 9.76 -11.87 -2.74
CA SER A 300 10.46 -12.88 -3.55
C SER A 300 11.74 -12.32 -4.19
N SER A 301 12.08 -11.04 -3.98
CA SER A 301 13.22 -10.38 -4.62
C SER A 301 14.57 -11.02 -4.29
N TYR A 302 14.72 -11.61 -3.11
CA TYR A 302 15.93 -12.31 -2.69
C TYR A 302 16.22 -13.53 -3.58
N MET A 303 15.17 -14.29 -3.90
CA MET A 303 15.20 -15.43 -4.80
C MET A 303 15.34 -14.99 -6.26
N GLN A 304 14.55 -14.01 -6.70
CA GLN A 304 14.61 -13.50 -8.08
C GLN A 304 16.00 -12.96 -8.40
N ALA A 305 16.63 -12.21 -7.49
CA ALA A 305 18.00 -11.73 -7.67
C ALA A 305 18.98 -12.91 -7.87
N ALA A 306 18.86 -13.96 -7.06
CA ALA A 306 19.69 -15.15 -7.19
C ALA A 306 19.52 -15.86 -8.54
N GLN A 307 18.30 -15.98 -9.06
CA GLN A 307 18.04 -16.56 -10.39
C GLN A 307 18.79 -15.83 -11.51
N PHE A 308 18.99 -14.52 -11.37
CA PHE A 308 19.83 -13.70 -12.26
C PHE A 308 21.31 -13.68 -11.88
N LYS A 309 21.77 -14.62 -11.05
CA LYS A 309 23.14 -14.74 -10.55
C LYS A 309 23.60 -13.50 -9.77
N LYS A 310 22.69 -12.83 -9.07
CA LYS A 310 23.00 -11.62 -8.30
C LYS A 310 23.01 -11.83 -6.79
N PHE A 311 24.01 -11.24 -6.15
CA PHE A 311 24.06 -10.99 -4.71
C PHE A 311 23.52 -9.58 -4.42
N ILE A 312 22.84 -9.44 -3.28
CA ILE A 312 22.45 -8.15 -2.72
C ILE A 312 23.52 -7.73 -1.72
N ASN A 313 23.98 -6.49 -1.82
CA ASN A 313 24.84 -5.84 -0.82
C ASN A 313 24.10 -4.62 -0.27
N ARG A 314 24.24 -4.35 1.04
CA ARG A 314 23.73 -3.13 1.69
C ARG A 314 24.74 -1.97 1.65
N GLU A 315 26.02 -2.27 1.43
CA GLU A 315 27.14 -1.38 1.77
C GLU A 315 27.09 0.06 1.24
N ILE A 316 27.77 0.90 2.00
CA ILE A 316 27.95 2.34 1.79
C ILE A 316 29.35 2.58 1.24
N GLY A 317 29.45 3.01 -0.02
CA GLY A 317 30.73 3.12 -0.72
C GLY A 317 30.78 4.23 -1.77
N VAL A 318 32.00 4.70 -2.08
CA VAL A 318 32.25 5.70 -3.12
C VAL A 318 32.03 5.12 -4.50
N SER A 319 31.32 5.87 -5.34
CA SER A 319 31.08 5.55 -6.76
C SER A 319 32.37 5.68 -7.58
N ASP A 320 33.37 4.84 -7.30
CA ASP A 320 34.24 4.41 -8.38
C ASP A 320 33.61 3.10 -8.87
N GLU A 321 32.95 3.17 -10.03
CA GLU A 321 32.07 2.16 -10.67
C GLU A 321 32.69 0.76 -10.86
N LYS A 322 33.82 0.46 -10.22
CA LYS A 322 34.66 -0.73 -10.45
C LYS A 322 35.01 -1.53 -9.19
N PHE A 323 34.68 -1.08 -7.98
CA PHE A 323 35.03 -1.83 -6.76
C PHE A 323 33.84 -2.00 -5.81
N VAL A 324 33.30 -3.22 -5.76
CA VAL A 324 32.50 -3.69 -4.62
C VAL A 324 33.46 -3.74 -3.43
N ARG A 325 33.23 -2.93 -2.38
CA ARG A 325 34.06 -2.99 -1.17
C ARG A 325 33.77 -4.25 -0.36
N ASN A 326 34.65 -4.51 0.61
CA ASN A 326 34.58 -5.63 1.53
C ASN A 326 33.40 -5.47 2.50
N PRO A 327 32.32 -6.27 2.38
CA PRO A 327 31.19 -6.25 3.30
C PRO A 327 31.63 -6.68 4.68
N ASN A 328 31.93 -5.72 5.54
CA ASN A 328 31.79 -5.95 6.96
C ASN A 328 30.28 -5.90 7.25
N ALA A 329 29.61 -7.03 6.98
CA ALA A 329 28.15 -7.18 7.02
C ALA A 329 27.52 -6.79 8.37
N SER A 330 28.31 -6.55 9.40
CA SER A 330 27.89 -6.10 10.73
C SER A 330 27.78 -4.58 10.90
N THR A 331 28.25 -3.75 9.97
CA THR A 331 28.21 -2.30 10.18
C THR A 331 27.00 -1.68 9.46
N HIS A 332 25.94 -1.41 10.22
CA HIS A 332 24.88 -0.46 9.86
C HIS A 332 25.34 1.01 9.94
N ASP A 333 26.66 1.23 10.02
CA ASP A 333 27.29 2.53 10.18
C ASP A 333 27.22 3.32 8.87
N LEU A 334 26.28 4.28 8.84
CA LEU A 334 26.08 5.23 7.74
C LEU A 334 27.08 6.40 7.77
N GLY A 335 28.04 6.39 8.71
CA GLY A 335 28.97 7.49 9.01
C GLY A 335 28.29 8.64 9.75
N ASP A 336 29.08 9.40 10.53
CA ASP A 336 28.64 10.64 11.17
C ASP A 336 29.40 11.84 10.58
N PHE A 337 28.71 12.61 9.74
CA PHE A 337 29.28 13.74 9.00
C PHE A 337 28.77 15.10 9.51
N GLY A 338 28.21 15.16 10.73
CA GLY A 338 27.59 16.35 11.33
C GLY A 338 26.23 16.70 10.72
N VAL A 339 25.30 17.29 11.46
CA VAL A 339 23.90 17.52 11.02
C VAL A 339 23.76 18.71 10.05
N ASP A 340 22.87 18.62 9.04
CA ASP A 340 22.46 19.73 8.14
C ASP A 340 23.56 20.33 7.21
N VAL A 341 24.68 19.65 7.01
CA VAL A 341 25.74 20.07 6.06
C VAL A 341 25.45 19.57 4.63
N ASP A 342 25.52 20.44 3.62
CA ASP A 342 25.50 20.03 2.20
C ASP A 342 26.71 19.16 1.89
N ARG A 343 26.48 18.02 1.24
CA ARG A 343 27.58 17.24 0.65
C ARG A 343 28.25 18.10 -0.42
N THR A 344 29.55 18.36 -0.25
CA THR A 344 30.38 18.74 -1.40
C THR A 344 30.45 17.52 -2.34
N ALA A 345 30.59 17.77 -3.64
CA ALA A 345 30.60 16.72 -4.68
C ALA A 345 31.64 15.60 -4.47
N ASP A 346 32.62 15.82 -3.59
CA ASP A 346 33.77 14.96 -3.33
C ASP A 346 33.50 13.82 -2.31
N ALA A 347 32.35 13.82 -1.63
CA ALA A 347 31.96 12.79 -0.67
C ALA A 347 30.75 11.98 -1.17
N ARG A 348 30.89 11.31 -2.32
CA ARG A 348 29.91 10.31 -2.75
C ARG A 348 30.07 9.09 -1.87
N TRP A 349 29.28 8.92 -0.82
CA TRP A 349 29.08 7.62 -0.18
C TRP A 349 27.60 7.29 -0.37
N VAL A 350 27.29 6.38 -1.29
CA VAL A 350 25.90 5.94 -1.49
C VAL A 350 25.76 4.64 -0.70
N ALA A 351 24.86 4.59 0.27
CA ALA A 351 24.39 3.30 0.77
C ALA A 351 23.60 2.69 -0.38
N ASP A 352 24.21 1.75 -1.08
CA ASP A 352 23.55 1.13 -2.21
C ASP A 352 23.19 -0.29 -1.83
N TRP A 353 21.88 -0.53 -1.78
CA TRP A 353 21.23 -1.84 -1.80
C TRP A 353 21.46 -2.51 -3.17
N SER A 354 22.72 -2.52 -3.58
CA SER A 354 23.21 -2.81 -4.91
C SER A 354 23.10 -4.30 -5.18
N LYS A 355 22.95 -4.61 -6.46
CA LYS A 355 22.92 -5.99 -6.94
C LYS A 355 24.09 -6.17 -7.89
N PHE A 356 25.00 -7.06 -7.54
CA PHE A 356 26.14 -7.40 -8.38
C PHE A 356 26.12 -8.88 -8.71
N THR A 357 26.67 -9.23 -9.87
CA THR A 357 26.66 -10.60 -10.39
C THR A 357 27.76 -11.45 -9.78
N ALA A 358 27.61 -12.77 -9.79
CA ALA A 358 28.54 -13.70 -9.13
C ALA A 358 30.00 -13.61 -9.64
N ASP A 359 30.21 -13.20 -10.90
CA ASP A 359 31.53 -12.92 -11.50
C ASP A 359 32.15 -11.60 -11.03
N GLN A 360 31.36 -10.73 -10.37
CA GLN A 360 31.80 -9.45 -9.82
C GLN A 360 32.08 -9.52 -8.32
N ILE A 361 32.05 -10.72 -7.71
CA ILE A 361 32.43 -10.90 -6.30
C ILE A 361 33.90 -10.45 -6.14
N PRO A 362 34.19 -9.50 -5.22
CA PRO A 362 35.55 -9.03 -5.01
C PRO A 362 36.39 -10.08 -4.27
N ASP A 363 37.70 -10.08 -4.53
CA ASP A 363 38.65 -11.04 -3.92
C ASP A 363 38.67 -10.95 -2.37
N ASP A 364 38.32 -9.79 -1.83
CA ASP A 364 38.26 -9.52 -0.39
C ASP A 364 36.84 -9.60 0.20
N TRP A 365 35.90 -10.31 -0.45
CA TRP A 365 34.52 -10.49 0.02
C TRP A 365 34.43 -11.09 1.45
N GLY A 366 34.19 -10.22 2.44
CA GLY A 366 34.22 -10.55 3.87
C GLY A 366 32.88 -10.80 4.55
N CYS A 367 31.79 -11.04 3.81
CA CYS A 367 30.45 -11.20 4.41
C CYS A 367 30.41 -12.43 5.34
N GLN A 368 29.99 -12.26 6.59
CA GLN A 368 30.00 -13.33 7.60
C GLN A 368 28.67 -14.10 7.71
N CYS A 369 27.73 -13.92 6.78
CA CYS A 369 26.47 -14.67 6.83
C CYS A 369 26.72 -16.18 6.61
N PRO A 370 25.87 -17.07 7.13
CA PRO A 370 26.04 -18.52 7.00
C PRO A 370 26.15 -18.99 5.55
N ALA A 371 25.43 -18.35 4.62
CA ALA A 371 25.51 -18.63 3.20
C ALA A 371 26.92 -18.37 2.63
N CYS A 372 27.53 -17.23 3.00
CA CYS A 372 28.88 -16.88 2.57
C CYS A 372 29.95 -17.75 3.25
N GLU A 373 29.72 -18.22 4.47
CA GLU A 373 30.59 -19.23 5.09
C GLU A 373 30.56 -20.55 4.31
N HIS A 374 29.38 -21.00 3.88
CA HIS A 374 29.25 -22.18 3.02
C HIS A 374 29.95 -21.97 1.68
N LEU A 375 29.74 -20.82 1.03
CA LEU A 375 30.41 -20.49 -0.23
C LEU A 375 31.94 -20.44 -0.08
N ARG A 376 32.47 -19.92 1.04
CA ARG A 376 33.92 -19.95 1.32
C ARG A 376 34.48 -21.37 1.44
N ARG A 377 33.72 -22.29 2.05
CA ARG A 377 34.14 -23.71 2.16
C ARG A 377 34.15 -24.41 0.80
N ILE A 378 33.25 -24.02 -0.11
CA ILE A 378 33.19 -24.56 -1.48
C ILE A 378 34.22 -23.89 -2.40
N GLY A 379 34.43 -22.58 -2.24
CA GLY A 379 35.24 -21.70 -3.08
C GLY A 379 34.39 -20.82 -3.99
N PHE A 380 34.61 -19.49 -3.95
CA PHE A 380 33.93 -18.55 -4.85
C PHE A 380 34.32 -18.75 -6.32
N GLU A 381 35.54 -19.21 -6.59
CA GLU A 381 35.96 -19.61 -7.95
C GLU A 381 35.10 -20.77 -8.47
N GLN A 382 34.81 -21.77 -7.63
CA GLN A 382 33.96 -22.90 -8.01
C GLN A 382 32.52 -22.46 -8.32
N LEU A 383 31.99 -21.53 -7.52
CA LEU A 383 30.71 -20.87 -7.80
C LEU A 383 30.74 -20.23 -9.20
N GLN A 384 31.75 -19.40 -9.49
CA GLN A 384 31.85 -18.70 -10.77
C GLN A 384 31.95 -19.67 -11.95
N VAL A 385 32.85 -20.66 -11.88
CA VAL A 385 33.00 -21.68 -12.93
C VAL A 385 31.66 -22.37 -13.18
N THR A 386 31.01 -22.89 -12.14
CA THR A 386 29.77 -23.67 -12.29
C THR A 386 28.60 -22.83 -12.82
N MET A 387 28.49 -21.57 -12.38
CA MET A 387 27.36 -20.70 -12.74
C MET A 387 27.45 -20.19 -14.18
N TYR A 388 28.65 -20.13 -14.76
CA TYR A 388 28.89 -19.66 -16.12
C TYR A 388 29.26 -20.76 -17.12
N ASP A 389 29.41 -22.01 -16.66
CA ASP A 389 29.54 -23.18 -17.52
C ASP A 389 28.24 -23.45 -18.32
N SER A 390 28.33 -24.17 -19.43
CA SER A 390 27.17 -24.70 -20.16
C SER A 390 26.48 -25.84 -19.41
N GLU A 391 27.24 -26.65 -18.68
CA GLU A 391 26.74 -27.81 -17.96
C GLU A 391 25.96 -27.41 -16.71
N SER A 392 25.07 -28.31 -16.25
CA SER A 392 24.23 -28.05 -15.06
C SER A 392 24.93 -28.41 -13.74
N TYR A 393 26.08 -29.06 -13.83
CA TYR A 393 26.90 -29.54 -12.72
C TYR A 393 28.30 -28.94 -12.81
N ASP A 394 29.00 -28.87 -11.68
CA ASP A 394 30.42 -28.61 -11.66
C ASP A 394 31.22 -29.75 -12.34
N PRO A 395 32.49 -29.51 -12.72
CA PRO A 395 33.31 -30.50 -13.44
C PRO A 395 33.45 -31.85 -12.69
N ASP A 396 33.40 -31.82 -11.36
CA ASP A 396 33.50 -33.01 -10.50
C ASP A 396 32.13 -33.68 -10.23
N GLY A 397 31.02 -33.13 -10.71
CA GLY A 397 29.66 -33.64 -10.53
C GLY A 397 29.13 -33.57 -9.09
N LYS A 398 29.80 -32.83 -8.21
CA LYS A 398 29.52 -32.70 -6.79
C LYS A 398 28.42 -31.67 -6.50
N TYR A 399 28.41 -30.55 -7.22
CA TYR A 399 27.46 -29.46 -7.02
C TYR A 399 26.69 -29.13 -8.31
N MET A 400 25.40 -28.82 -8.17
CA MET A 400 24.58 -28.32 -9.26
C MET A 400 24.50 -26.80 -9.24
N LYS A 401 24.18 -26.18 -10.38
CA LYS A 401 23.81 -24.76 -10.43
C LYS A 401 22.73 -24.39 -9.41
N SER A 402 21.75 -25.27 -9.18
CA SER A 402 20.69 -25.06 -8.18
C SER A 402 21.19 -24.94 -6.74
N ASP A 403 22.31 -25.59 -6.40
CA ASP A 403 22.92 -25.46 -5.07
C ASP A 403 23.50 -24.07 -4.88
N PHE A 404 24.19 -23.56 -5.90
CA PHE A 404 24.74 -22.20 -5.90
C PHE A 404 23.64 -21.13 -5.93
N TYR A 405 22.63 -21.29 -6.77
CA TYR A 405 21.47 -20.40 -6.76
C TYR A 405 20.79 -20.34 -5.38
N ALA A 406 20.68 -21.47 -4.69
CA ALA A 406 20.13 -21.51 -3.34
C ALA A 406 21.02 -20.81 -2.31
N LEU A 407 22.34 -20.99 -2.36
CA LEU A 407 23.28 -20.27 -1.49
C LEU A 407 23.25 -18.75 -1.73
N MET A 408 23.14 -18.32 -2.98
CA MET A 408 22.98 -16.90 -3.32
C MET A 408 21.66 -16.33 -2.78
N SER A 409 20.57 -17.09 -2.95
CA SER A 409 19.27 -16.74 -2.37
C SER A 409 19.33 -16.69 -0.85
N TYR A 410 20.03 -17.62 -0.21
CA TYR A 410 20.21 -17.66 1.24
C TYR A 410 20.99 -16.45 1.75
N HIS A 411 22.08 -16.06 1.06
CA HIS A 411 22.78 -14.79 1.35
C HIS A 411 21.84 -13.59 1.27
N ASN A 412 21.08 -13.50 0.18
CA ASN A 412 20.14 -12.39 -0.05
C ASN A 412 19.05 -12.34 1.05
N PHE A 413 18.57 -13.49 1.51
CA PHE A 413 17.69 -13.58 2.67
C PHE A 413 18.37 -13.04 3.94
N CYS A 414 19.59 -13.48 4.24
CA CYS A 414 20.33 -13.02 5.42
C CYS A 414 20.50 -11.50 5.43
N VAL A 415 20.69 -10.86 4.27
CA VAL A 415 20.79 -9.39 4.18
C VAL A 415 19.47 -8.70 4.57
N TYR A 416 18.32 -9.20 4.12
CA TYR A 416 17.03 -8.64 4.53
C TYR A 416 16.69 -8.94 5.98
N GLN A 417 17.05 -10.12 6.47
CA GLN A 417 16.82 -10.50 7.86
C GLN A 417 17.70 -9.69 8.83
N ASP A 418 18.97 -9.45 8.48
CA ASP A 418 19.89 -8.59 9.25
C ASP A 418 19.35 -7.16 9.39
N GLU A 419 18.81 -6.59 8.31
CA GLU A 419 18.16 -5.28 8.36
C GLU A 419 16.96 -5.25 9.33
N MET A 420 16.12 -6.29 9.32
CA MET A 420 14.99 -6.37 10.25
C MET A 420 15.43 -6.57 11.70
N ASN A 421 16.48 -7.36 11.93
CA ASN A 421 17.10 -7.49 13.25
C ASN A 421 17.55 -6.14 13.78
N TYR A 422 18.27 -5.37 12.96
CA TYR A 422 18.76 -4.07 13.37
C TYR A 422 17.66 -3.04 13.57
N VAL A 423 16.66 -3.00 12.69
CA VAL A 423 15.50 -2.13 12.87
C VAL A 423 14.76 -2.45 14.18
N ARG A 424 14.61 -3.73 14.53
CA ARG A 424 14.06 -4.14 15.84
C ARG A 424 14.93 -3.66 17.00
N GLU A 425 16.24 -3.78 16.91
CA GLU A 425 17.17 -3.29 17.94
C GLU A 425 17.04 -1.78 18.14
N LEU A 426 16.96 -1.00 17.05
CA LEU A 426 16.82 0.46 17.12
C LEU A 426 15.52 0.90 17.80
N ILE A 427 14.41 0.16 17.57
CA ILE A 427 13.12 0.44 18.21
C ILE A 427 13.14 0.04 19.69
N ASN A 428 13.81 -1.06 20.03
CA ASN A 428 13.84 -1.61 21.39
C ASN A 428 14.48 -0.64 22.41
N ASP A 429 15.43 0.17 21.95
CA ASP A 429 16.06 1.20 22.78
C ASP A 429 15.10 2.35 23.12
N GLY A 430 14.07 2.57 22.28
CA GLY A 430 13.01 3.54 22.49
C GLY A 430 13.48 4.99 22.56
N ASP A 431 14.64 5.35 22.01
CA ASP A 431 15.23 6.69 22.09
C ASP A 431 15.20 7.46 20.76
N GLY A 432 14.38 7.00 19.80
CA GLY A 432 14.27 7.56 18.46
C GLY A 432 15.47 7.26 17.57
N LYS A 433 16.22 6.19 17.86
CA LYS A 433 17.35 5.73 17.05
C LYS A 433 16.95 5.27 15.66
N LEU A 434 15.74 4.76 15.46
CA LEU A 434 15.25 4.44 14.11
C LEU A 434 15.10 5.70 13.26
N LEU A 435 14.54 6.77 13.84
CA LEU A 435 14.46 8.07 13.15
C LEU A 435 15.85 8.58 12.76
N GLU A 436 16.83 8.47 13.66
CA GLU A 436 18.21 8.85 13.37
C GLU A 436 18.81 8.04 12.22
N TYR A 437 18.57 6.72 12.20
CA TYR A 437 19.02 5.84 11.11
C TYR A 437 18.39 6.23 9.77
N VAL A 438 17.06 6.39 9.72
CA VAL A 438 16.33 6.80 8.50
C VAL A 438 16.75 8.20 8.03
N ALA A 439 17.01 9.14 8.95
CA ALA A 439 17.51 10.48 8.62
C ALA A 439 18.92 10.42 8.00
N LYS A 440 19.80 9.55 8.50
CA LYS A 440 21.10 9.29 7.88
C LYS A 440 20.96 8.66 6.49
N MET A 441 20.04 7.71 6.30
CA MET A 441 19.73 7.15 4.97
C MET A 441 19.25 8.23 4.00
N ALA A 442 18.35 9.12 4.44
CA ALA A 442 17.87 10.26 3.66
C ALA A 442 19.03 11.18 3.24
N ARG A 443 19.94 11.52 4.15
CA ARG A 443 21.09 12.37 3.86
C ARG A 443 22.10 11.74 2.90
N ASN A 444 22.21 10.42 2.95
CA ASN A 444 23.08 9.65 2.06
C ASN A 444 22.43 9.35 0.69
N ASP A 445 21.25 9.92 0.43
CA ASP A 445 20.47 9.77 -0.81
C ASP A 445 20.16 8.31 -1.17
N VAL A 446 19.91 7.52 -0.13
CA VAL A 446 19.61 6.10 -0.29
C VAL A 446 18.21 5.98 -0.88
N GLY A 447 18.12 5.59 -2.16
CA GLY A 447 16.86 5.23 -2.80
C GLY A 447 15.76 6.29 -2.71
N ASN A 448 16.09 7.58 -2.81
CA ASN A 448 15.14 8.69 -2.69
C ASN A 448 14.45 8.80 -1.31
N ILE A 449 14.99 8.19 -0.25
CA ILE A 449 14.43 8.28 1.11
C ILE A 449 14.32 9.74 1.58
N LYS A 450 15.19 10.64 1.12
CA LYS A 450 15.06 12.08 1.40
C LYS A 450 13.71 12.64 0.96
N ARG A 451 13.26 12.29 -0.25
CA ARG A 451 11.99 12.75 -0.82
C ARG A 451 10.82 12.14 -0.04
N ALA A 452 10.91 10.84 0.24
CA ALA A 452 9.92 10.10 1.01
C ALA A 452 9.74 10.64 2.45
N LEU A 453 10.85 10.88 3.16
CA LEU A 453 10.83 11.38 4.52
C LEU A 453 10.26 12.80 4.57
N LYS A 454 10.64 13.67 3.61
CA LYS A 454 10.01 14.98 3.45
C LYS A 454 8.50 14.86 3.26
N ARG A 455 8.06 13.97 2.37
CA ARG A 455 6.63 13.71 2.14
C ARG A 455 5.91 13.27 3.41
N ALA A 456 6.51 12.37 4.19
CA ALA A 456 5.93 11.91 5.45
C ALA A 456 5.69 13.07 6.44
N THR A 457 6.61 14.04 6.50
CA THR A 457 6.49 15.21 7.39
C THR A 457 5.37 16.18 7.01
N VAL A 458 4.82 16.10 5.80
CA VAL A 458 3.70 16.95 5.35
C VAL A 458 2.47 16.65 6.20
N ARG A 459 2.18 15.37 6.43
CA ARG A 459 1.02 14.93 7.21
C ARG A 459 1.36 14.74 8.69
N ASP A 460 2.53 14.19 9.00
CA ASP A 460 3.00 13.94 10.35
C ASP A 460 3.82 15.13 10.90
N ARG A 461 3.14 16.01 11.66
CA ARG A 461 3.77 17.20 12.27
C ARG A 461 4.72 16.83 13.39
N GLU A 462 4.44 15.73 14.08
CA GLU A 462 5.25 15.29 15.21
C GLU A 462 6.59 14.77 14.68
N LEU A 463 6.58 13.94 13.64
CA LEU A 463 7.78 13.53 12.91
C LEU A 463 8.59 14.73 12.40
N ALA A 464 7.91 15.74 11.84
CA ALA A 464 8.55 16.98 11.40
C ALA A 464 9.26 17.72 12.55
N GLN A 465 8.60 17.82 13.71
CA GLN A 465 9.17 18.44 14.90
C GLN A 465 10.36 17.63 15.43
N GLN A 466 10.23 16.32 15.54
CA GLN A 466 11.27 15.41 16.02
C GLN A 466 12.54 15.46 15.16
N LEU A 467 12.39 15.64 13.83
CA LEU A 467 13.51 15.86 12.92
C LEU A 467 14.19 17.21 13.15
N ARG A 468 13.43 18.29 13.34
CA ARG A 468 13.99 19.63 13.59
C ARG A 468 14.74 19.71 14.92
N GLU A 469 14.20 19.07 15.96
CA GLU A 469 14.85 18.99 17.28
C GLU A 469 16.19 18.24 17.23
N ARG A 470 16.31 17.26 16.32
CA ARG A 470 17.56 16.55 16.01
C ARG A 470 18.46 17.30 15.02
N GLY A 471 18.04 18.48 14.56
CA GLY A 471 18.78 19.36 13.66
C GLY A 471 18.60 19.06 12.17
N TYR A 472 17.73 18.12 11.78
CA TYR A 472 17.49 17.73 10.38
C TYR A 472 16.47 18.64 9.67
N ASN A 473 16.66 19.96 9.72
CA ASN A 473 15.68 20.91 9.19
C ASN A 473 15.44 20.70 7.68
N ARG A 474 16.50 20.36 6.93
CA ARG A 474 16.45 20.13 5.48
C ARG A 474 15.77 18.83 5.07
N LEU A 475 15.44 17.94 6.01
CA LEU A 475 14.68 16.72 5.78
C LEU A 475 13.18 16.90 6.08
N THR A 476 12.77 18.08 6.53
CA THR A 476 11.36 18.42 6.69
C THR A 476 10.84 19.15 5.45
N ALA A 477 9.55 19.01 5.16
CA ALA A 477 8.88 19.87 4.20
C ALA A 477 8.87 21.33 4.71
N ASP A 478 9.13 22.28 3.82
CA ASP A 478 9.10 23.71 4.15
C ASP A 478 7.67 24.11 4.55
N GLN A 479 7.48 25.15 5.38
CA GLN A 479 6.12 25.57 5.78
C GLN A 479 5.25 25.97 4.58
N SER A 480 5.84 26.49 3.49
CA SER A 480 5.15 26.73 2.24
C SER A 480 4.74 25.41 1.58
N ASP A 481 5.66 24.45 1.47
CA ASP A 481 5.43 23.18 0.77
C ASP A 481 4.50 22.27 1.56
N ALA A 482 4.56 22.28 2.90
CA ALA A 482 3.68 21.50 3.78
C ALA A 482 2.28 22.10 3.93
N GLU A 483 2.11 23.42 3.73
CA GLU A 483 0.78 24.05 3.63
C GLU A 483 0.23 23.92 2.21
N GLN A 484 1.06 24.06 1.18
CA GLN A 484 0.70 23.94 -0.23
C GLN A 484 0.39 22.49 -0.59
N GLU A 485 1.19 21.48 -0.19
CA GLU A 485 0.88 20.06 -0.41
C GLU A 485 -0.23 19.50 0.50
N ARG A 486 -0.44 20.05 1.71
CA ARG A 486 -1.66 19.75 2.50
C ARG A 486 -2.93 20.29 1.82
N LEU A 487 -2.77 21.26 0.93
CA LEU A 487 -3.83 21.89 0.17
C LEU A 487 -3.91 21.35 -1.27
N ASP A 488 -2.83 20.77 -1.79
CA ASP A 488 -2.74 20.02 -3.06
C ASP A 488 -3.17 18.55 -2.85
N LEU A 489 -4.19 18.37 -2.00
CA LEU A 489 -5.07 17.22 -2.03
C LEU A 489 -5.78 17.22 -3.39
N ASP A 490 -5.16 16.59 -4.38
CA ASP A 490 -5.81 15.76 -5.40
C ASP A 490 -4.72 15.21 -6.37
N ILE A 491 -4.51 13.88 -6.36
CA ILE A 491 -4.02 13.02 -7.48
C ILE A 491 -2.62 13.32 -8.06
N PRO A 492 -1.84 12.33 -8.55
CA PRO A 492 -0.55 12.59 -9.20
C PRO A 492 -0.76 13.47 -10.44
N VAL A 493 -0.35 14.74 -10.36
CA VAL A 493 -0.07 15.54 -11.54
C VAL A 493 1.31 15.08 -11.99
N ASP A 494 1.32 14.23 -13.02
CA ASP A 494 2.50 14.07 -13.88
C ASP A 494 3.02 15.48 -14.20
N ASP A 495 4.34 15.71 -14.25
CA ASP A 495 4.93 17.01 -14.62
C ASP A 495 4.41 17.42 -16.03
N GLN A 496 3.21 17.98 -16.08
CA GLN A 496 2.56 18.48 -17.28
C GLN A 496 2.46 19.98 -17.10
N GLU A 497 3.13 20.67 -18.02
CA GLU A 497 3.15 22.12 -18.13
C GLU A 497 1.76 22.69 -17.86
N ILE A 498 1.66 23.67 -16.94
CA ILE A 498 0.49 24.53 -16.79
C ILE A 498 0.09 24.99 -18.19
N SER A 499 -0.98 24.43 -18.75
CA SER A 499 -1.47 24.83 -20.06
C SER A 499 -1.91 26.29 -19.97
N LEU A 500 -1.14 27.18 -20.58
CA LEU A 500 -1.44 28.60 -20.73
C LEU A 500 -2.52 28.87 -21.78
N GLU A 501 -3.18 27.84 -22.32
CA GLU A 501 -4.19 28.00 -23.37
C GLU A 501 -5.47 28.68 -22.87
N HIS A 502 -5.78 28.59 -21.57
CA HIS A 502 -7.02 29.11 -21.01
C HIS A 502 -6.85 30.14 -19.88
N THR A 503 -7.68 31.18 -19.91
CA THR A 503 -7.72 32.28 -18.93
C THR A 503 -9.10 32.36 -18.25
N PRO A 504 -9.22 33.02 -17.07
CA PRO A 504 -10.51 33.23 -16.42
C PRO A 504 -11.60 33.92 -17.26
N GLU A 505 -11.21 34.59 -18.37
CA GLU A 505 -12.13 35.26 -19.28
C GLU A 505 -12.75 34.32 -20.32
N ASP A 506 -12.25 33.09 -20.46
CA ASP A 506 -12.73 32.14 -21.48
C ASP A 506 -14.10 31.53 -21.14
N PHE A 507 -14.51 31.60 -19.88
CA PHE A 507 -15.85 31.26 -19.45
C PHE A 507 -16.33 32.16 -18.32
N ASN A 508 -17.51 32.75 -18.52
CA ASN A 508 -18.28 33.44 -17.51
C ASN A 508 -19.76 33.23 -17.81
N ILE A 509 -20.47 32.56 -16.91
CA ILE A 509 -21.88 32.21 -17.10
C ILE A 509 -22.78 33.45 -17.26
N LEU A 510 -22.44 34.56 -16.61
CA LEU A 510 -23.21 35.81 -16.67
C LEU A 510 -23.14 36.51 -18.04
N GLN A 511 -22.18 36.12 -18.88
CA GLN A 511 -22.05 36.65 -20.24
C GLN A 511 -22.76 35.78 -21.28
N ARG A 512 -23.30 34.62 -20.88
CA ARG A 512 -23.98 33.68 -21.77
C ARG A 512 -25.47 34.00 -21.88
N LYS A 513 -25.91 34.29 -23.11
CA LYS A 513 -27.31 34.61 -23.42
C LYS A 513 -28.19 33.37 -23.57
N ASP A 514 -27.57 32.20 -23.72
CA ASP A 514 -28.19 30.90 -23.88
C ASP A 514 -28.47 30.20 -22.54
N TYR A 515 -28.07 30.81 -21.41
CA TYR A 515 -28.30 30.23 -20.10
C TYR A 515 -29.65 30.63 -19.53
N GLN A 516 -30.40 29.63 -19.06
CA GLN A 516 -31.62 29.78 -18.28
C GLN A 516 -31.64 28.71 -17.19
N VAL A 517 -32.16 29.06 -16.03
CA VAL A 517 -32.50 28.11 -14.96
C VAL A 517 -33.81 27.42 -15.37
N GLY A 518 -33.93 26.11 -15.13
CA GLY A 518 -35.16 25.36 -15.41
C GLY A 518 -36.20 25.49 -14.29
N ASP A 519 -37.08 24.50 -14.19
CA ASP A 519 -38.14 24.44 -13.16
C ASP A 519 -37.65 23.82 -11.83
N GLU A 520 -36.34 23.70 -11.64
CA GLU A 520 -35.73 23.17 -10.43
C GLU A 520 -35.96 24.10 -9.23
N ARG A 521 -36.16 23.51 -8.04
CA ARG A 521 -36.55 24.25 -6.83
C ARG A 521 -35.36 24.54 -5.92
N VAL A 522 -34.28 23.77 -6.02
CA VAL A 522 -33.10 23.89 -5.13
C VAL A 522 -31.85 24.13 -5.95
N LEU A 523 -31.08 25.14 -5.58
CA LEU A 523 -29.73 25.34 -6.10
C LEU A 523 -28.73 24.57 -5.22
N LEU A 524 -28.07 23.56 -5.80
CA LEU A 524 -26.98 22.82 -5.16
C LEU A 524 -25.63 23.31 -5.68
N VAL A 525 -24.82 23.89 -4.81
CA VAL A 525 -23.50 24.43 -5.11
C VAL A 525 -22.41 23.48 -4.62
N LEU A 526 -21.58 22.98 -5.54
CA LEU A 526 -20.50 22.04 -5.24
C LEU A 526 -19.12 22.60 -5.63
N PRO A 527 -18.03 22.29 -4.91
CA PRO A 527 -16.67 22.53 -5.36
C PRO A 527 -16.36 21.80 -6.67
N CYS A 528 -15.48 22.35 -7.51
CA CYS A 528 -15.00 21.60 -8.68
C CYS A 528 -14.13 20.40 -8.31
N SER A 529 -13.99 19.49 -9.27
CA SER A 529 -13.18 18.27 -9.19
C SER A 529 -12.16 18.22 -10.34
N GLN A 530 -11.09 17.44 -10.18
CA GLN A 530 -10.15 17.18 -11.28
C GLN A 530 -10.81 16.44 -12.45
N THR A 531 -11.64 15.43 -12.16
CA THR A 531 -12.35 14.68 -13.20
C THR A 531 -13.43 15.55 -13.83
N LYS A 532 -13.40 15.68 -15.16
CA LYS A 532 -14.35 16.48 -15.94
C LYS A 532 -15.00 15.67 -17.05
N PRO A 533 -16.31 15.81 -17.30
CA PRO A 533 -17.30 16.64 -16.60
C PRO A 533 -17.37 16.38 -15.09
N TYR A 534 -17.58 17.42 -14.28
CA TYR A 534 -17.50 17.30 -12.81
C TYR A 534 -18.51 16.30 -12.26
N SER A 535 -19.69 16.22 -12.89
CA SER A 535 -20.71 15.18 -12.71
C SER A 535 -20.16 13.75 -12.66
N ASN A 536 -19.09 13.44 -13.41
CA ASN A 536 -18.51 12.11 -13.46
C ASN A 536 -17.50 11.85 -12.34
N SER A 537 -17.12 12.87 -11.57
CA SER A 537 -16.14 12.72 -10.50
C SER A 537 -16.73 11.99 -9.29
N ARG A 538 -15.88 11.23 -8.58
CA ARG A 538 -16.27 10.53 -7.34
C ARG A 538 -16.89 11.48 -6.30
N THR A 539 -16.33 12.67 -6.14
CA THR A 539 -16.83 13.68 -5.19
C THR A 539 -18.23 14.18 -5.55
N HIS A 540 -18.54 14.33 -6.84
CA HIS A 540 -19.90 14.72 -7.27
C HIS A 540 -20.88 13.56 -7.24
N ARG A 541 -20.44 12.36 -7.65
CA ARG A 541 -21.28 11.15 -7.65
C ARG A 541 -21.81 10.79 -6.27
N VAL A 542 -20.96 10.82 -5.24
CA VAL A 542 -21.39 10.51 -3.87
C VAL A 542 -22.47 11.47 -3.37
N VAL A 543 -22.42 12.74 -3.78
CA VAL A 543 -23.46 13.72 -3.48
C VAL A 543 -24.71 13.49 -4.34
N ALA A 544 -24.54 13.13 -5.62
CA ALA A 544 -25.65 12.79 -6.50
C ALA A 544 -26.41 11.55 -6.00
N ASP A 545 -25.72 10.54 -5.49
CA ASP A 545 -26.28 9.33 -4.90
C ASP A 545 -27.07 9.66 -3.62
N ALA A 546 -26.48 10.47 -2.72
CA ALA A 546 -27.14 10.93 -1.50
C ALA A 546 -28.39 11.78 -1.79
N THR A 547 -28.43 12.47 -2.93
CA THR A 547 -29.52 13.39 -3.30
C THR A 547 -30.42 12.85 -4.42
N ALA A 548 -30.30 11.56 -4.76
CA ALA A 548 -30.93 10.96 -5.93
C ALA A 548 -32.46 11.13 -5.95
N GLU A 549 -33.11 11.09 -4.77
CA GLU A 549 -34.56 11.29 -4.60
C GLU A 549 -35.04 12.66 -5.12
N TRP A 550 -34.20 13.69 -5.01
CA TRP A 550 -34.51 15.08 -5.40
C TRP A 550 -33.83 15.52 -6.70
N SER A 551 -33.13 14.61 -7.40
CA SER A 551 -32.37 14.93 -8.63
C SER A 551 -33.14 15.79 -9.64
N SER A 552 -34.42 15.50 -9.89
CA SER A 552 -35.28 16.28 -10.80
C SER A 552 -35.65 17.70 -10.32
N LYS A 553 -35.36 18.03 -9.06
CA LYS A 553 -35.67 19.32 -8.42
C LYS A 553 -34.40 20.10 -8.07
N ILE A 554 -33.22 19.55 -8.32
CA ILE A 554 -31.92 20.15 -7.99
C ILE A 554 -31.29 20.72 -9.25
N HIS A 555 -31.00 22.02 -9.22
CA HIS A 555 -30.13 22.67 -10.19
C HIS A 555 -28.70 22.66 -9.67
N LYS A 556 -27.82 21.90 -10.32
CA LYS A 556 -26.44 21.74 -9.89
C LYS A 556 -25.51 22.79 -10.52
N VAL A 557 -24.78 23.50 -9.67
CA VAL A 557 -23.74 24.45 -10.08
C VAL A 557 -22.43 24.12 -9.41
N THR A 558 -21.39 23.98 -10.22
CA THR A 558 -20.03 23.70 -9.76
C THR A 558 -19.22 24.99 -9.66
N VAL A 559 -18.55 25.24 -8.54
CA VAL A 559 -17.65 26.38 -8.34
C VAL A 559 -16.26 26.00 -8.84
N SER A 560 -15.94 26.43 -10.06
CA SER A 560 -14.61 26.27 -10.67
C SER A 560 -13.60 27.25 -10.09
N GLY A 561 -12.39 26.75 -9.79
CA GLY A 561 -11.26 27.59 -9.39
C GLY A 561 -10.84 28.66 -10.41
N MET A 562 -10.97 28.41 -11.72
CA MET A 562 -10.69 29.42 -12.74
C MET A 562 -11.91 30.28 -13.10
N TYR A 563 -13.08 29.68 -13.27
CA TYR A 563 -14.20 30.37 -13.91
C TYR A 563 -15.29 30.89 -12.95
N GLY A 564 -15.37 30.39 -11.72
CA GLY A 564 -16.51 30.62 -10.84
C GLY A 564 -17.66 29.64 -11.11
N PRO A 565 -18.93 30.07 -11.03
CA PRO A 565 -20.07 29.17 -11.18
C PRO A 565 -20.18 28.60 -12.59
N VAL A 566 -20.21 27.27 -12.68
CA VAL A 566 -20.37 26.47 -13.89
C VAL A 566 -21.59 25.56 -13.71
N PRO A 567 -22.74 25.89 -14.33
CA PRO A 567 -23.90 25.00 -14.35
C PRO A 567 -23.60 23.67 -15.05
N GLU A 568 -24.24 22.59 -14.59
CA GLU A 568 -23.99 21.21 -15.05
C GLU A 568 -24.02 21.06 -16.58
N GLN A 569 -24.97 21.71 -17.25
CA GLN A 569 -25.13 21.66 -18.71
C GLN A 569 -23.95 22.20 -19.52
N TYR A 570 -23.02 22.92 -18.88
CA TYR A 570 -21.83 23.47 -19.51
C TYR A 570 -20.54 22.70 -19.17
N GLU A 571 -20.58 21.71 -18.28
CA GLU A 571 -19.41 20.92 -17.89
C GLU A 571 -18.74 20.20 -19.08
N SER A 572 -19.49 19.96 -20.16
CA SER A 572 -18.99 19.31 -21.36
C SER A 572 -18.26 20.22 -22.34
N LEU A 573 -18.24 21.54 -22.12
CA LEU A 573 -17.56 22.48 -23.01
C LEU A 573 -16.04 22.26 -23.00
N SER A 574 -15.40 22.45 -24.16
CA SER A 574 -13.96 22.19 -24.33
C SER A 574 -13.11 22.95 -23.32
N GLN A 575 -13.33 24.27 -23.15
CA GLN A 575 -12.54 25.07 -22.20
C GLN A 575 -12.73 24.67 -20.73
N ILE A 576 -13.86 24.05 -20.37
CA ILE A 576 -14.07 23.53 -19.02
C ILE A 576 -13.29 22.22 -18.86
N LYS A 577 -13.38 21.31 -19.85
CA LYS A 577 -12.68 20.01 -19.85
C LYS A 577 -11.15 20.11 -19.92
N SER A 578 -10.61 21.04 -20.72
CA SER A 578 -9.18 21.11 -21.04
C SER A 578 -8.33 21.90 -20.05
N TYR A 579 -8.95 22.70 -19.19
CA TYR A 579 -8.24 23.47 -18.20
C TYR A 579 -7.79 22.57 -17.04
N GLU A 580 -6.55 22.69 -16.57
CA GLU A 580 -6.06 21.97 -15.39
C GLU A 580 -5.60 22.97 -14.35
N TYR A 581 -6.49 23.37 -13.43
CA TYR A 581 -6.06 24.09 -12.24
C TYR A 581 -7.02 23.98 -11.07
N VAL A 582 -6.41 24.01 -9.89
CA VAL A 582 -7.03 23.91 -8.58
C VAL A 582 -6.83 25.22 -7.83
N LEU A 583 -7.89 25.74 -7.20
CA LEU A 583 -7.83 26.99 -6.45
C LEU A 583 -7.12 26.78 -5.10
N THR A 584 -5.96 27.43 -4.91
CA THR A 584 -5.15 27.26 -3.68
C THR A 584 -5.44 28.33 -2.63
N ASN A 585 -4.92 28.19 -1.41
CA ASN A 585 -5.14 29.22 -0.38
C ASN A 585 -4.38 30.53 -0.60
N ALA A 586 -3.30 30.52 -1.40
CA ALA A 586 -2.38 31.64 -1.57
C ALA A 586 -2.92 32.73 -2.51
N GLU A 587 -3.91 32.42 -3.35
CA GLU A 587 -4.32 33.26 -4.48
C GLU A 587 -5.48 34.21 -4.15
N LYS A 588 -5.24 35.15 -3.22
CA LYS A 588 -6.27 36.08 -2.70
C LYS A 588 -7.08 36.80 -3.80
N GLN A 589 -6.41 37.27 -4.86
CA GLN A 589 -7.08 38.00 -5.95
C GLN A 589 -8.06 37.12 -6.73
N ARG A 590 -7.72 35.85 -6.94
CA ARG A 590 -8.55 34.93 -7.74
C ARG A 590 -9.68 34.33 -6.92
N LYS A 591 -9.45 34.05 -5.64
CA LYS A 591 -10.53 33.72 -4.70
C LYS A 591 -11.60 34.80 -4.68
N GLN A 592 -11.18 36.07 -4.61
CA GLN A 592 -12.11 37.19 -4.64
C GLN A 592 -12.88 37.22 -5.96
N LEU A 593 -12.20 37.05 -7.10
CA LEU A 593 -12.88 36.97 -8.41
C LEU A 593 -13.92 35.84 -8.48
N VAL A 594 -13.59 34.65 -7.98
CA VAL A 594 -14.51 33.50 -7.95
C VAL A 594 -15.69 33.76 -7.02
N ALA A 595 -15.44 34.35 -5.84
CA ALA A 595 -16.48 34.76 -4.90
C ALA A 595 -17.41 35.82 -5.52
N ASP A 596 -16.86 36.88 -6.11
CA ASP A 596 -17.61 37.97 -6.76
C ASP A 596 -18.49 37.43 -7.89
N ARG A 597 -17.97 36.49 -8.69
CA ARG A 597 -18.73 35.82 -9.75
C ARG A 597 -19.85 34.94 -9.20
N LEU A 598 -19.62 34.23 -8.09
CA LEU A 598 -20.65 33.44 -7.43
C LEU A 598 -21.74 34.35 -6.82
N VAL A 599 -21.37 35.45 -6.18
CA VAL A 599 -22.32 36.47 -5.68
C VAL A 599 -23.16 37.02 -6.83
N SER A 600 -22.52 37.45 -7.91
CA SER A 600 -23.23 37.99 -9.09
C SER A 600 -24.18 36.96 -9.72
N TYR A 601 -23.81 35.68 -9.71
CA TYR A 601 -24.68 34.60 -10.14
C TYR A 601 -25.89 34.42 -9.21
N LEU A 602 -25.70 34.49 -7.90
CA LEU A 602 -26.78 34.40 -6.92
C LEU A 602 -27.71 35.62 -6.98
N GLU A 603 -27.18 36.82 -7.23
CA GLU A 603 -27.99 38.04 -7.41
C GLU A 603 -28.91 37.94 -8.64
N GLU A 604 -28.42 37.38 -9.75
CA GLU A 604 -29.20 37.23 -10.99
C GLU A 604 -30.20 36.06 -10.92
N TYR A 605 -29.77 34.89 -10.40
CA TYR A 605 -30.54 33.64 -10.51
C TYR A 605 -31.04 33.09 -9.17
N GLY A 606 -30.45 33.49 -8.04
CA GLY A 606 -30.72 32.90 -6.72
C GLY A 606 -32.18 33.03 -6.27
N SER A 607 -32.87 34.10 -6.69
CA SER A 607 -34.28 34.33 -6.34
C SER A 607 -35.26 33.37 -7.03
N GLN A 608 -34.79 32.57 -8.00
CA GLN A 608 -35.59 31.57 -8.71
C GLN A 608 -35.66 30.23 -7.96
N PHE A 609 -34.83 30.04 -6.93
CA PHE A 609 -34.80 28.83 -6.13
C PHE A 609 -35.46 29.03 -4.77
N ASP A 610 -36.19 28.03 -4.30
CA ASP A 610 -36.78 28.01 -2.96
C ASP A 610 -35.72 27.79 -1.88
N ALA A 611 -34.63 27.10 -2.22
CA ALA A 611 -33.52 26.82 -1.33
C ALA A 611 -32.18 26.92 -2.05
N ILE A 612 -31.15 27.34 -1.32
CA ILE A 612 -29.78 27.41 -1.79
C ILE A 612 -28.91 26.63 -0.81
N VAL A 613 -28.28 25.56 -1.29
CA VAL A 613 -27.50 24.64 -0.47
C VAL A 613 -26.12 24.51 -1.09
N GLY A 614 -25.07 24.71 -0.30
CA GLY A 614 -23.70 24.42 -0.69
C GLY A 614 -23.22 23.19 0.05
N TYR A 615 -22.66 22.21 -0.64
CA TYR A 615 -22.01 21.07 0.02
C TYR A 615 -20.50 21.14 -0.21
N ALA A 616 -19.77 21.59 0.81
CA ALA A 616 -18.34 21.86 0.71
C ALA A 616 -17.63 21.63 2.04
N THR A 617 -16.66 20.72 2.03
CA THR A 617 -15.83 20.36 3.18
C THR A 617 -14.42 20.95 3.10
N SER A 618 -13.89 21.14 1.89
CA SER A 618 -12.57 21.74 1.68
C SER A 618 -12.57 23.20 2.12
N LYS A 619 -11.58 23.59 2.94
CA LYS A 619 -11.49 24.94 3.53
C LYS A 619 -11.61 26.06 2.50
N THR A 620 -10.95 25.93 1.34
CA THR A 620 -10.90 26.97 0.30
C THR A 620 -12.27 27.23 -0.32
N TYR A 621 -12.90 26.21 -0.90
CA TYR A 621 -14.21 26.36 -1.54
C TYR A 621 -15.30 26.65 -0.52
N ARG A 622 -15.24 26.01 0.65
CA ARG A 622 -16.18 26.32 1.74
C ARG A 622 -16.15 27.79 2.10
N THR A 623 -14.97 28.39 2.27
CA THR A 623 -14.85 29.82 2.61
C THR A 623 -15.47 30.71 1.52
N ILE A 624 -15.27 30.37 0.25
CA ILE A 624 -15.81 31.13 -0.88
C ILE A 624 -17.34 31.04 -0.94
N ILE A 625 -17.88 29.83 -0.77
CA ILE A 625 -19.33 29.60 -0.79
C ILE A 625 -19.98 30.26 0.43
N GLU A 626 -19.39 30.12 1.62
CA GLU A 626 -19.86 30.80 2.85
C GLU A 626 -19.84 32.33 2.68
N GLN A 627 -18.78 32.89 2.11
CA GLN A 627 -18.68 34.32 1.82
C GLN A 627 -19.79 34.74 0.84
N ALA A 628 -19.94 34.04 -0.28
CA ALA A 628 -20.93 34.39 -1.29
C ALA A 628 -22.37 34.31 -0.76
N PHE A 629 -22.69 33.28 0.04
CA PHE A 629 -24.01 33.13 0.63
C PHE A 629 -24.27 34.21 1.70
N SER A 630 -23.25 34.59 2.46
CA SER A 630 -23.34 35.67 3.44
C SER A 630 -23.53 37.04 2.77
N GLU A 631 -22.89 37.30 1.63
CA GLU A 631 -23.04 38.55 0.88
C GLU A 631 -24.39 38.63 0.17
N TYR A 632 -24.86 37.51 -0.41
CA TYR A 632 -26.20 37.42 -1.00
C TYR A 632 -27.33 37.50 0.04
N GLY A 633 -27.09 36.99 1.25
CA GLY A 633 -28.04 37.02 2.37
C GLY A 633 -28.98 35.81 2.45
N ASN A 634 -28.74 34.76 1.66
CA ASN A 634 -29.50 33.51 1.70
C ASN A 634 -28.62 32.31 1.31
N GLY A 635 -28.90 31.14 1.87
CA GLY A 635 -28.22 29.88 1.61
C GLY A 635 -27.56 29.25 2.85
N VAL A 636 -27.36 27.93 2.81
CA VAL A 636 -26.70 27.16 3.87
C VAL A 636 -25.55 26.34 3.31
N VAL A 637 -24.45 26.25 4.06
CA VAL A 637 -23.30 25.40 3.69
C VAL A 637 -23.24 24.20 4.62
N LEU A 638 -23.33 23.01 4.03
CA LEU A 638 -23.29 21.71 4.68
C LEU A 638 -21.97 20.98 4.37
N PRO A 639 -21.51 20.09 5.27
CA PRO A 639 -22.00 19.89 6.65
C PRO A 639 -21.81 21.14 7.52
N LYS A 640 -22.62 21.36 8.57
CA LYS A 640 -22.54 22.59 9.39
C LYS A 640 -21.26 22.65 10.23
N ASP A 641 -20.87 21.52 10.82
CA ASP A 641 -19.68 21.39 11.67
C ASP A 641 -18.89 20.12 11.33
N PRO A 642 -18.20 20.08 10.17
CA PRO A 642 -17.36 18.94 9.80
C PRO A 642 -16.22 18.77 10.82
N LYS A 643 -15.92 17.53 11.22
CA LYS A 643 -14.84 17.28 12.21
C LYS A 643 -13.49 17.82 11.74
N MET A 644 -13.25 17.88 10.43
CA MET A 644 -12.10 18.50 9.80
C MET A 644 -12.50 19.24 8.52
N ARG A 645 -11.86 20.35 8.17
CA ARG A 645 -12.14 21.05 6.89
C ARG A 645 -11.34 20.45 5.72
N ALA A 646 -11.54 19.15 5.49
CA ALA A 646 -10.79 18.32 4.55
C ALA A 646 -11.72 17.50 3.64
N LEU A 647 -11.20 17.04 2.49
CA LEU A 647 -11.97 16.24 1.53
C LEU A 647 -12.46 14.91 2.12
N THR A 648 -11.78 14.34 3.10
CA THR A 648 -12.21 13.11 3.79
C THR A 648 -13.59 13.24 4.44
N GLU A 649 -13.96 14.43 4.94
CA GLU A 649 -15.31 14.67 5.47
C GLU A 649 -16.38 14.67 4.38
N HIS A 650 -16.01 14.88 3.10
CA HIS A 650 -16.96 14.90 1.98
C HIS A 650 -17.67 13.57 1.80
N PHE A 651 -16.96 12.48 2.12
CA PHE A 651 -17.41 11.10 1.93
C PHE A 651 -18.06 10.48 3.17
N ARG A 652 -18.11 11.19 4.29
CA ARG A 652 -18.69 10.63 5.52
C ARG A 652 -20.19 10.52 5.42
N ALA A 653 -20.71 9.32 5.72
CA ALA A 653 -22.14 9.04 5.75
C ALA A 653 -22.91 10.07 6.57
N THR A 654 -22.45 10.40 7.78
CA THR A 654 -23.11 11.40 8.66
C THR A 654 -23.25 12.78 8.02
N ASN A 655 -22.31 13.19 7.17
CA ASN A 655 -22.34 14.51 6.51
C ASN A 655 -23.25 14.49 5.27
N LEU A 656 -23.30 13.36 4.56
CA LEU A 656 -24.21 13.13 3.43
C LEU A 656 -25.67 12.95 3.92
N GLU A 657 -25.86 12.34 5.08
CA GLU A 657 -27.13 12.26 5.78
C GLU A 657 -27.62 13.66 6.18
N GLU A 658 -26.76 14.52 6.74
CA GLU A 658 -27.13 15.92 7.05
C GLU A 658 -27.62 16.69 5.80
N LEU A 659 -26.98 16.46 4.64
CA LEU A 659 -27.43 17.03 3.37
C LEU A 659 -28.82 16.51 2.97
N SER A 660 -29.03 15.20 3.07
CA SER A 660 -30.28 14.52 2.69
C SER A 660 -31.44 14.95 3.61
N GLU A 661 -31.21 15.00 4.91
CA GLU A 661 -32.16 15.49 5.91
C GLU A 661 -32.55 16.94 5.63
N HIS A 662 -31.57 17.80 5.32
CA HIS A 662 -31.86 19.19 4.99
C HIS A 662 -32.71 19.33 3.71
N LEU A 663 -32.44 18.53 2.68
CA LEU A 663 -33.24 18.56 1.46
C LEU A 663 -34.66 18.06 1.70
N ASN A 664 -34.84 17.05 2.55
CA ASN A 664 -36.16 16.55 2.93
C ASN A 664 -37.00 17.62 3.64
N ASP A 665 -36.39 18.41 4.53
CA ASP A 665 -37.06 19.50 5.23
C ASP A 665 -37.53 20.61 4.28
N VAL A 666 -36.74 20.94 3.25
CA VAL A 666 -37.02 22.06 2.35
C VAL A 666 -37.87 21.64 1.13
N LEU A 667 -37.80 20.37 0.74
CA LEU A 667 -38.62 19.75 -0.30
C LEU A 667 -39.41 18.57 0.28
N PRO A 668 -40.45 18.81 1.12
CA PRO A 668 -41.22 17.72 1.70
C PRO A 668 -41.75 16.81 0.60
N SER A 669 -41.34 15.54 0.66
CA SER A 669 -41.80 14.49 -0.23
C SER A 669 -43.32 14.43 -0.17
N THR A 670 -43.98 14.49 -1.33
CA THR A 670 -45.39 14.13 -1.39
C THR A 670 -45.44 12.62 -1.13
N PRO A 671 -46.24 12.13 -0.16
CA PRO A 671 -46.25 10.71 0.14
C PRO A 671 -46.58 9.90 -1.13
N PRO A 672 -45.93 8.76 -1.36
CA PRO A 672 -46.16 7.95 -2.55
C PRO A 672 -47.63 7.50 -2.60
N GLN A 673 -48.28 7.71 -3.75
CA GLN A 673 -49.62 7.18 -4.05
C GLN A 673 -49.56 5.73 -4.51
#